data_AF-A0A5N5H1I6-F1
#
_entry.id   AF-A0A5N5H1I6-F1
#
_cell.length_a   1.000
_cell.length_b   1.000
_cell.length_c   1.000
_cell.angle_alpha   90.00
_cell.angle_beta   90.00
_cell.angle_gamma   90.00
#
_symmetry.space_group_name_H-M   'P 1'
#
loop_
_entity.id
_entity.type
_entity.pdbx_description
1 polymer ?
#
loop_
_entity_poly.entity_id
_entity_poly.type
_entity_poly.pdbx_seq_one_letter_code
_entity_poly.pdbx_strand_id
1 'polypeptide(L)'
;MARVRASPGTSSDSNTFGGYRYDVFLSFSIEETHKTFIDHLYTALNNAGFATFRDDELERGEDIKPGRQKAIQQSRTSVVVFSKDYASSRWCLDELVVILECKRTTSDHVVVPVFYDVDPSDVRKQTGSVGRAFARSQKNQSPEKVEGWRKALAKIADLAGRVLQNQADGNGSKLIKKIVEVIVDKIRRTPLSVEPKLIGIKSQVKHINLWLQDGSSDVGILVVYGMSGIGKTTIAKYVYNSNFISFGGSSFIENIKERADRPNGLVQIQMQLLSDILNGRKVKIQTVSEGIIKIESTISFRRVLLVLDDVDHMDQLDAVLKMKDQFYPGSKILITTRRERLLKANQVTKVYKVETLNYNESLELFRWHAFGQDHPLRGYMEYSEKVVHYCNGLPLALKVLGSSLSRKSIGVWENALEKLIVIPNGENMNKLRISYDSLQDDHDRKLFLHIACFLIGRDKNYIVRILDGCDFYTNVGIQNLIDRCLVTIDKYGKVNMHDMIRDMGREIVRLESEEPKKRSRLWCHKDSLEVLREKNGTKRIQGLVLDMRMHPAHNPINTNETILETNAFKKMHKLQLLHLSDVILDGCYADFPTGLSWLCWSQFLLDSIPIDFPLGCLVVLEMQYSSLRQVWKGTKFLPSLKILDVSHSHALTEIMDFSFCPNLEELILVDCTSLIDVHESIENLKRLVSFNMKDCKNLRMLPKNMCLLESLETLILSGCSNLDELAVEIVKKMGSLKVLEIVGTPLSELWPQRSSTITNSAEWIFLATSLCMEILSAACDQASSPSEPRYALFGMLLAFAALLTCIWELIYKGMKKNVVWGRRGCHMLFGSDIELFVLAGGIAQCVCSIIQYIYYVRHADNPIKMSLLPAIFVICLIATRLSRERMQTTYETGEHTA
;
A
#
# COMPACT_ATOMS: atom_id res chain seq x y z
N MET A 1 -65.23 12.89 -32.85
CA MET A 1 -65.34 11.45 -32.51
C MET A 1 -63.95 10.84 -32.45
N ALA A 2 -63.41 10.64 -31.26
CA ALA A 2 -62.51 9.53 -30.87
C ALA A 2 -62.08 9.78 -29.43
N ARG A 3 -62.38 8.83 -28.57
CA ARG A 3 -62.37 8.92 -27.10
C ARG A 3 -60.94 8.93 -26.53
N VAL A 4 -60.67 9.92 -25.68
CA VAL A 4 -59.59 9.91 -24.69
C VAL A 4 -59.94 8.86 -23.63
N ARG A 5 -59.09 7.83 -23.48
CA ARG A 5 -59.10 6.93 -22.32
C ARG A 5 -58.06 7.45 -21.33
N ALA A 6 -58.54 8.06 -20.25
CA ALA A 6 -57.75 8.31 -19.06
C ALA A 6 -57.51 6.98 -18.33
N SER A 7 -56.25 6.72 -17.97
CA SER A 7 -55.85 5.67 -17.04
C SER A 7 -55.09 6.32 -15.88
N PRO A 8 -55.19 5.76 -14.67
CA PRO A 8 -55.13 6.52 -13.41
C PRO A 8 -53.70 6.84 -12.98
N GLY A 9 -53.55 7.97 -12.29
CA GLY A 9 -52.30 8.37 -11.67
C GLY A 9 -51.80 7.31 -10.70
N THR A 10 -50.61 6.80 -10.97
CA THR A 10 -49.80 6.08 -10.00
C THR A 10 -49.19 7.09 -9.04
N SER A 11 -49.53 6.91 -7.77
CA SER A 11 -48.92 7.57 -6.63
C SER A 11 -47.40 7.57 -6.73
N SER A 12 -46.80 8.71 -6.40
CA SER A 12 -45.38 8.85 -6.12
C SER A 12 -44.92 7.78 -5.13
N ASP A 13 -44.25 6.74 -5.63
CA ASP A 13 -43.46 5.82 -4.81
C ASP A 13 -42.30 6.62 -4.21
N SER A 14 -42.51 7.10 -2.99
CA SER A 14 -41.44 7.56 -2.12
C SER A 14 -40.47 6.40 -1.90
N ASN A 15 -39.28 6.52 -2.47
CA ASN A 15 -38.19 5.57 -2.34
C ASN A 15 -38.02 5.03 -0.92
N THR A 16 -38.00 3.71 -0.84
CA THR A 16 -37.88 2.83 0.32
C THR A 16 -36.59 3.05 1.12
N PHE A 17 -36.63 3.99 2.07
CA PHE A 17 -36.00 3.71 3.37
C PHE A 17 -36.79 2.53 3.97
N GLY A 18 -36.11 1.48 4.42
CA GLY A 18 -36.73 0.45 5.27
C GLY A 18 -37.19 1.11 6.56
N GLY A 19 -38.40 1.69 6.53
CA GLY A 19 -38.92 2.53 7.59
C GLY A 19 -39.17 1.69 8.83
N TYR A 20 -38.37 1.91 9.87
CA TYR A 20 -38.72 1.46 11.21
C TYR A 20 -40.08 2.08 11.57
N ARG A 21 -41.06 1.23 11.89
CA ARG A 21 -42.39 1.66 12.34
C ARG A 21 -42.38 1.97 13.84
N TYR A 22 -41.46 1.36 14.58
CA TYR A 22 -41.33 1.49 16.02
C TYR A 22 -39.88 1.78 16.43
N ASP A 23 -39.69 2.59 17.46
CA ASP A 23 -38.38 2.80 18.09
C ASP A 23 -37.99 1.64 19.00
N VAL A 24 -38.98 1.06 19.70
CA VAL A 24 -38.75 0.01 20.70
C VAL A 24 -39.77 -1.14 20.55
N PHE A 25 -39.30 -2.38 20.55
CA PHE A 25 -40.09 -3.60 20.72
C PHE A 25 -39.88 -4.13 22.14
N LEU A 26 -40.96 -4.35 22.91
CA LEU A 26 -40.90 -4.95 24.24
C LEU A 26 -41.22 -6.45 24.18
N SER A 27 -40.26 -7.32 24.55
CA SER A 27 -40.48 -8.76 24.73
C SER A 27 -40.54 -9.12 26.21
N PHE A 28 -41.64 -9.73 26.66
CA PHE A 28 -41.91 -10.08 28.06
C PHE A 28 -42.93 -11.23 28.15
N SER A 29 -43.06 -11.84 29.33
CA SER A 29 -44.08 -12.88 29.61
C SER A 29 -45.32 -12.30 30.29
N ILE A 30 -46.51 -12.78 29.89
CA ILE A 30 -47.83 -12.27 30.31
C ILE A 30 -48.33 -13.04 31.55
N GLU A 31 -47.65 -12.92 32.68
CA GLU A 31 -48.20 -13.35 33.98
C GLU A 31 -48.61 -12.11 34.81
N GLU A 32 -49.74 -12.19 35.54
CA GLU A 32 -50.43 -11.05 36.16
C GLU A 32 -49.56 -10.20 37.11
N THR A 33 -48.57 -10.82 37.77
CA THR A 33 -47.62 -10.16 38.68
C THR A 33 -46.61 -9.23 37.99
N HIS A 34 -46.43 -9.35 36.67
CA HIS A 34 -45.45 -8.57 35.89
C HIS A 34 -46.08 -7.47 35.03
N LYS A 35 -47.41 -7.48 34.88
CA LYS A 35 -48.16 -6.54 34.04
C LYS A 35 -47.95 -5.07 34.47
N THR A 36 -47.91 -4.82 35.78
CA THR A 36 -47.71 -3.48 36.35
C THR A 36 -46.34 -2.88 36.01
N PHE A 37 -45.26 -3.66 36.11
CA PHE A 37 -43.91 -3.20 35.75
C PHE A 37 -43.79 -2.89 34.26
N ILE A 38 -44.30 -3.78 33.41
CA ILE A 38 -44.25 -3.61 31.95
C ILE A 38 -45.09 -2.42 31.50
N ASP A 39 -46.27 -2.21 32.09
CA ASP A 39 -47.12 -1.04 31.78
C ASP A 39 -46.46 0.28 32.16
N HIS A 40 -45.80 0.34 33.32
CA HIS A 40 -45.02 1.51 33.72
C HIS A 40 -43.80 1.73 32.82
N LEU A 41 -43.13 0.66 32.39
CA LEU A 41 -41.99 0.75 31.46
C LEU A 41 -42.44 1.26 30.08
N TYR A 42 -43.52 0.70 29.53
CA TYR A 42 -44.13 1.13 28.26
C TYR A 42 -44.53 2.60 28.32
N THR A 43 -45.22 3.01 29.38
CA THR A 43 -45.63 4.41 29.58
C THR A 43 -44.43 5.34 29.69
N ALA A 44 -43.38 4.94 30.41
CA ALA A 44 -42.18 5.75 30.56
C ALA A 44 -41.40 5.90 29.25
N LEU A 45 -41.39 4.87 28.40
CA LEU A 45 -40.77 4.93 27.07
C LEU A 45 -41.55 5.86 26.12
N ASN A 46 -42.88 5.77 26.09
CA ASN A 46 -43.71 6.67 25.29
C ASN A 46 -43.61 8.12 25.77
N ASN A 47 -43.60 8.36 27.10
CA ASN A 47 -43.39 9.69 27.68
C ASN A 47 -41.99 10.26 27.37
N ALA A 48 -40.99 9.41 27.14
CA ALA A 48 -39.67 9.80 26.67
C ALA A 48 -39.61 10.08 25.15
N GLY A 49 -40.73 9.90 24.44
CA GLY A 49 -40.89 10.20 23.02
C GLY A 49 -40.60 9.04 22.07
N PHE A 50 -40.52 7.80 22.55
CA PHE A 50 -40.29 6.62 21.70
C PHE A 50 -41.60 5.99 21.23
N ALA A 51 -41.71 5.65 19.95
CA ALA A 51 -42.80 4.82 19.45
C ALA A 51 -42.57 3.35 19.87
N THR A 52 -43.22 2.91 20.94
CA THR A 52 -43.01 1.57 21.51
C THR A 52 -44.11 0.61 21.08
N PHE A 53 -43.75 -0.54 20.51
CA PHE A 53 -44.70 -1.61 20.20
C PHE A 53 -44.96 -2.49 21.43
N ARG A 54 -46.25 -2.74 21.71
CA ARG A 54 -46.74 -3.68 22.73
C ARG A 54 -47.80 -4.59 22.12
N ASP A 55 -47.88 -5.82 22.61
CA ASP A 55 -48.75 -6.90 22.11
C ASP A 55 -50.24 -6.55 21.95
N ASP A 56 -50.73 -5.52 22.63
CA ASP A 56 -52.13 -5.07 22.58
C ASP A 56 -52.45 -4.22 21.32
N GLU A 57 -51.45 -3.88 20.51
CA GLU A 57 -51.57 -2.99 19.33
C GLU A 57 -51.74 -3.74 17.99
N LEU A 58 -51.89 -5.07 18.01
CA LEU A 58 -52.17 -5.86 16.80
C LEU A 58 -53.59 -5.55 16.27
N GLU A 59 -53.70 -5.13 15.00
CA GLU A 59 -54.98 -4.87 14.34
C GLU A 59 -55.85 -6.15 14.37
N ARG A 60 -57.13 -6.02 14.76
CA ARG A 60 -58.08 -7.15 14.81
C ARG A 60 -58.25 -7.77 13.42
N GLY A 61 -57.55 -8.88 13.16
CA GLY A 61 -57.67 -9.65 11.91
C GLY A 61 -56.36 -10.21 11.35
N GLU A 62 -55.18 -9.80 11.84
CA GLU A 62 -53.90 -10.36 11.39
C GLU A 62 -53.50 -11.64 12.16
N ASP A 63 -52.81 -12.57 11.47
CA ASP A 63 -52.18 -13.73 12.10
C ASP A 63 -51.11 -13.24 13.11
N ILE A 64 -51.30 -13.59 14.39
CA ILE A 64 -50.52 -13.07 15.54
C ILE A 64 -49.01 -13.31 15.38
N LYS A 65 -48.62 -14.43 14.75
CA LYS A 65 -47.23 -14.87 14.62
C LYS A 65 -46.42 -14.07 13.57
N PRO A 66 -46.85 -13.94 12.30
CA PRO A 66 -46.17 -13.10 11.31
C PRO A 66 -46.22 -11.61 11.66
N GLY A 67 -47.31 -11.11 12.27
CA GLY A 67 -47.41 -9.71 12.69
C GLY A 67 -46.33 -9.29 13.69
N ARG A 68 -46.06 -10.14 14.70
CA ARG A 68 -44.99 -9.90 15.70
C ARG A 68 -43.58 -10.00 15.12
N GLN A 69 -43.33 -10.99 14.26
CA GLN A 69 -42.02 -11.10 13.59
C GLN A 69 -41.74 -9.85 12.75
N LYS A 70 -42.74 -9.34 12.04
CA LYS A 70 -42.67 -8.09 11.29
C LYS A 70 -42.43 -6.89 12.21
N ALA A 71 -43.10 -6.83 13.37
CA ALA A 71 -42.88 -5.76 14.35
C ALA A 71 -41.44 -5.77 14.90
N ILE A 72 -40.85 -6.93 15.18
CA ILE A 72 -39.44 -7.04 15.59
C ILE A 72 -38.52 -6.51 14.49
N GLN A 73 -38.75 -6.90 13.24
CA GLN A 73 -37.95 -6.46 12.08
C GLN A 73 -38.11 -4.96 11.78
N GLN A 74 -39.26 -4.37 12.13
CA GLN A 74 -39.58 -2.95 11.95
C GLN A 74 -39.27 -2.10 13.19
N SER A 75 -38.60 -2.66 14.19
CA SER A 75 -38.21 -1.94 15.41
C SER A 75 -36.72 -1.62 15.41
N ARG A 76 -36.33 -0.45 15.94
CA ARG A 76 -34.89 -0.08 16.06
C ARG A 76 -34.20 -0.76 17.23
N THR A 77 -34.93 -0.97 18.32
CA THR A 77 -34.44 -1.56 19.56
C THR A 77 -35.39 -2.64 20.05
N SER A 78 -34.87 -3.77 20.54
CA SER A 78 -35.65 -4.75 21.31
C SER A 78 -35.21 -4.75 22.77
N VAL A 79 -36.16 -4.53 23.68
CA VAL A 79 -35.97 -4.65 25.12
C VAL A 79 -36.54 -6.00 25.55
N VAL A 80 -35.70 -6.85 26.13
CA VAL A 80 -36.10 -8.20 26.55
C VAL A 80 -36.11 -8.27 28.07
N VAL A 81 -37.29 -8.40 28.66
CA VAL A 81 -37.47 -8.42 30.12
C VAL A 81 -37.55 -9.85 30.62
N PHE A 82 -36.44 -10.35 31.18
CA PHE A 82 -36.35 -11.66 31.80
C PHE A 82 -36.96 -11.64 33.20
N SER A 83 -38.10 -12.31 33.36
CA SER A 83 -38.70 -12.70 34.63
C SER A 83 -38.50 -14.19 34.90
N LYS A 84 -38.87 -14.64 36.11
CA LYS A 84 -38.76 -16.05 36.52
C LYS A 84 -39.48 -17.01 35.57
N ASP A 85 -40.54 -16.53 34.93
CA ASP A 85 -41.40 -17.30 34.03
C ASP A 85 -41.24 -16.90 32.54
N TYR A 86 -40.26 -16.07 32.18
CA TYR A 86 -40.02 -15.70 30.78
C TYR A 86 -39.87 -16.93 29.86
N ALA A 87 -39.14 -17.94 30.32
CA ALA A 87 -38.88 -19.16 29.57
C ALA A 87 -40.04 -20.17 29.56
N SER A 88 -41.16 -19.89 30.25
CA SER A 88 -42.37 -20.73 30.19
C SER A 88 -43.15 -20.49 28.89
N SER A 89 -43.04 -19.29 28.33
CA SER A 89 -43.70 -18.88 27.09
C SER A 89 -42.88 -19.28 25.86
N ARG A 90 -43.43 -20.18 25.05
CA ARG A 90 -42.84 -20.55 23.74
C ARG A 90 -42.76 -19.34 22.80
N TRP A 91 -43.67 -18.39 22.93
CA TRP A 91 -43.70 -17.16 22.13
C TRP A 91 -42.49 -16.27 22.44
N CYS A 92 -42.22 -16.01 23.71
CA CYS A 92 -41.06 -15.21 24.13
C CYS A 92 -39.74 -15.85 23.66
N LEU A 93 -39.64 -17.18 23.68
CA LEU A 93 -38.46 -17.90 23.19
C LEU A 93 -38.31 -17.82 21.66
N ASP A 94 -39.40 -17.90 20.91
CA ASP A 94 -39.39 -17.73 19.45
C ASP A 94 -39.05 -16.26 19.07
N GLU A 95 -39.62 -15.27 19.76
CA GLU A 95 -39.27 -13.85 19.61
C GLU A 95 -37.79 -13.61 19.88
N LEU A 96 -37.25 -14.19 20.95
CA LEU A 96 -35.84 -14.03 21.31
C LEU A 96 -34.89 -14.53 20.22
N VAL A 97 -35.23 -15.63 19.54
CA VAL A 97 -34.45 -16.13 18.39
C VAL A 97 -34.48 -15.10 17.26
N VAL A 98 -35.67 -14.58 16.91
CA VAL A 98 -35.85 -13.58 15.84
C VAL A 98 -35.13 -12.28 16.17
N ILE A 99 -35.17 -11.82 17.42
CA ILE A 99 -34.46 -10.61 17.89
C ILE A 99 -32.94 -10.78 17.69
N LEU A 100 -32.39 -11.94 18.06
CA LEU A 100 -30.96 -12.22 17.91
C LEU A 100 -30.54 -12.45 16.46
N GLU A 101 -31.47 -12.91 15.62
CA GLU A 101 -31.29 -12.97 14.17
C GLU A 101 -31.27 -11.57 13.55
N CYS A 102 -32.23 -10.71 13.90
CA CYS A 102 -32.26 -9.31 13.46
C CYS A 102 -30.97 -8.56 13.86
N LYS A 103 -30.48 -8.77 15.08
CA LYS A 103 -29.18 -8.24 15.54
C LYS A 103 -27.99 -8.74 14.72
N ARG A 104 -28.07 -9.95 14.15
CA ARG A 104 -27.02 -10.53 13.31
C ARG A 104 -27.07 -10.00 11.88
N THR A 105 -28.26 -9.84 11.32
CA THR A 105 -28.47 -9.44 9.91
C THR A 105 -28.43 -7.93 9.72
N THR A 106 -28.84 -7.16 10.72
CA THR A 106 -28.82 -5.69 10.71
C THR A 106 -27.92 -5.17 11.84
N SER A 107 -26.91 -4.36 11.50
CA SER A 107 -25.98 -3.77 12.47
C SER A 107 -26.65 -2.79 13.43
N ASP A 108 -27.81 -2.27 13.03
CA ASP A 108 -28.46 -1.13 13.67
C ASP A 108 -29.50 -1.57 14.71
N HIS A 109 -29.84 -2.87 14.77
CA HIS A 109 -30.81 -3.42 15.72
C HIS A 109 -30.20 -3.59 17.12
N VAL A 110 -30.59 -2.70 18.03
CA VAL A 110 -30.10 -2.69 19.41
C VAL A 110 -30.89 -3.70 20.24
N VAL A 111 -30.21 -4.48 21.09
CA VAL A 111 -30.89 -5.42 22.02
C VAL A 111 -30.49 -5.08 23.45
N VAL A 112 -31.48 -4.93 24.32
CA VAL A 112 -31.30 -4.54 25.72
C VAL A 112 -31.95 -5.59 26.63
N PRO A 113 -31.17 -6.51 27.22
CA PRO A 113 -31.70 -7.44 28.20
C PRO A 113 -31.91 -6.74 29.56
N VAL A 114 -33.05 -6.97 30.19
CA VAL A 114 -33.43 -6.49 31.51
C VAL A 114 -33.72 -7.71 32.38
N PHE A 115 -33.00 -7.85 33.49
CA PHE A 115 -33.15 -9.00 34.39
C PHE A 115 -33.96 -8.58 35.63
N TYR A 116 -35.26 -8.88 35.60
CA TYR A 116 -36.20 -8.51 36.65
C TYR A 116 -36.40 -9.71 37.60
N ASP A 117 -35.82 -9.63 38.80
CA ASP A 117 -35.84 -10.70 39.81
C ASP A 117 -35.29 -12.05 39.34
N VAL A 118 -34.31 -12.00 38.43
CA VAL A 118 -33.62 -13.16 37.85
C VAL A 118 -32.13 -12.87 37.74
N ASP A 119 -31.29 -13.86 38.05
CA ASP A 119 -29.86 -13.76 37.83
C ASP A 119 -29.51 -14.07 36.34
N PRO A 120 -28.69 -13.25 35.67
CA PRO A 120 -28.24 -13.53 34.29
C PRO A 120 -27.57 -14.90 34.12
N SER A 121 -26.90 -15.41 35.16
CA SER A 121 -26.28 -16.74 35.14
C SER A 121 -27.32 -17.86 35.09
N ASP A 122 -28.49 -17.68 35.71
CA ASP A 122 -29.62 -18.60 35.60
C ASP A 122 -30.23 -18.59 34.20
N VAL A 123 -30.24 -17.43 33.52
CA VAL A 123 -30.64 -17.35 32.10
C VAL A 123 -29.60 -18.02 31.21
N ARG A 124 -28.31 -17.80 31.47
CA ARG A 124 -27.20 -18.36 30.67
C ARG A 124 -27.11 -19.88 30.75
N LYS A 125 -27.22 -20.43 31.97
CA LYS A 125 -27.08 -21.87 32.25
C LYS A 125 -28.43 -22.60 32.24
N GLN A 126 -29.54 -21.86 32.13
CA GLN A 126 -30.91 -22.35 32.26
C GLN A 126 -31.10 -23.12 33.58
N THR A 127 -30.70 -22.50 34.70
CA THR A 127 -30.77 -23.04 36.06
C THR A 127 -31.83 -22.30 36.90
N GLY A 128 -32.06 -22.75 38.14
CA GLY A 128 -32.97 -22.06 39.07
C GLY A 128 -34.43 -22.03 38.61
N SER A 129 -35.11 -20.91 38.83
CA SER A 129 -36.50 -20.72 38.39
C SER A 129 -36.65 -20.68 36.88
N VAL A 130 -35.69 -20.06 36.17
CA VAL A 130 -35.68 -19.96 34.70
C VAL A 130 -35.54 -21.36 34.08
N GLY A 131 -34.69 -22.22 34.65
CA GLY A 131 -34.53 -23.60 34.21
C GLY A 131 -35.82 -24.41 34.34
N ARG A 132 -36.54 -24.26 35.46
CA ARG A 132 -37.86 -24.91 35.64
C ARG A 132 -38.90 -24.42 34.64
N ALA A 133 -38.93 -23.11 34.36
CA ALA A 133 -39.80 -22.52 33.34
C ALA A 133 -39.44 -23.05 31.94
N PHE A 134 -38.15 -23.12 31.61
CA PHE A 134 -37.67 -23.63 30.33
C PHE A 134 -37.97 -25.13 30.13
N ALA A 135 -37.88 -25.94 31.18
CA ALA A 135 -38.24 -27.36 31.11
C ALA A 135 -39.73 -27.58 30.77
N ARG A 136 -40.61 -26.65 31.13
CA ARG A 136 -42.04 -26.70 30.77
C ARG A 136 -42.26 -26.44 29.28
N SER A 137 -41.55 -25.47 28.70
CA SER A 137 -41.71 -25.10 27.28
C SER A 137 -41.09 -26.11 26.31
N GLN A 138 -40.12 -26.91 26.76
CA GLN A 138 -39.47 -27.98 26.00
C GLN A 138 -40.39 -29.18 25.69
N LYS A 139 -41.43 -29.42 26.50
CA LYS A 139 -42.32 -30.57 26.30
C LYS A 139 -42.96 -30.51 24.91
N ASN A 140 -42.87 -31.62 24.16
CA ASN A 140 -43.42 -31.78 22.81
C ASN A 140 -42.86 -30.79 21.76
N GLN A 141 -41.56 -30.47 21.80
CA GLN A 141 -40.88 -29.64 20.80
C GLN A 141 -39.74 -30.41 20.12
N SER A 142 -39.36 -29.99 18.90
CA SER A 142 -38.25 -30.62 18.18
C SER A 142 -36.90 -30.30 18.84
N PRO A 143 -35.93 -31.23 18.81
CA PRO A 143 -34.60 -31.02 19.38
C PRO A 143 -33.89 -29.78 18.81
N GLU A 144 -34.03 -29.54 17.51
CA GLU A 144 -33.45 -28.38 16.82
C GLU A 144 -33.97 -27.05 17.36
N LYS A 145 -35.28 -26.97 17.63
CA LYS A 145 -35.93 -25.77 18.14
C LYS A 145 -35.50 -25.47 19.57
N VAL A 146 -35.44 -26.50 20.42
CA VAL A 146 -34.96 -26.38 21.81
C VAL A 146 -33.49 -25.95 21.85
N GLU A 147 -32.67 -26.46 20.95
CA GLU A 147 -31.26 -26.05 20.84
C GLU A 147 -31.11 -24.61 20.36
N GLY A 148 -31.97 -24.17 19.42
CA GLY A 148 -32.07 -22.76 19.02
C GLY A 148 -32.37 -21.84 20.20
N TRP A 149 -33.37 -22.18 21.02
CA TRP A 149 -33.71 -21.43 22.24
C TRP A 149 -32.58 -21.43 23.27
N ARG A 150 -31.92 -22.56 23.50
CA ARG A 150 -30.79 -22.68 24.44
C ARG A 150 -29.64 -21.75 24.04
N LYS A 151 -29.27 -21.76 22.75
CA LYS A 151 -28.25 -20.85 22.19
C LYS A 151 -28.66 -19.38 22.32
N ALA A 152 -29.94 -19.08 22.09
CA ALA A 152 -30.46 -17.72 22.21
C ALA A 152 -30.37 -17.18 23.65
N LEU A 153 -30.82 -17.96 24.63
CA LEU A 153 -30.75 -17.63 26.07
C LEU A 153 -29.30 -17.48 26.56
N ALA A 154 -28.40 -18.37 26.16
CA ALA A 154 -26.98 -18.25 26.48
C ALA A 154 -26.39 -16.96 25.90
N LYS A 155 -26.64 -16.71 24.61
CA LYS A 155 -26.08 -15.56 23.89
C LYS A 155 -26.59 -14.22 24.41
N ILE A 156 -27.87 -14.11 24.76
CA ILE A 156 -28.40 -12.86 25.32
C ILE A 156 -27.94 -12.63 26.76
N ALA A 157 -27.72 -13.68 27.54
CA ALA A 157 -27.08 -13.58 28.85
C ALA A 157 -25.58 -13.25 28.78
N ASP A 158 -24.90 -13.52 27.67
CA ASP A 158 -23.55 -13.00 27.40
C ASP A 158 -23.54 -11.51 27.10
N LEU A 159 -24.58 -11.00 26.43
CA LEU A 159 -24.79 -9.56 26.23
C LEU A 159 -25.06 -8.81 27.55
N ALA A 160 -25.44 -9.53 28.61
CA ALA A 160 -25.80 -9.00 29.92
C ALA A 160 -24.63 -8.52 30.77
N GLY A 161 -23.37 -8.80 30.42
CA GLY A 161 -22.18 -8.31 31.14
C GLY A 161 -22.05 -6.77 31.22
N ARG A 162 -23.07 -6.03 30.76
CA ARG A 162 -23.16 -4.57 30.73
C ARG A 162 -24.53 -3.99 31.15
N VAL A 163 -25.51 -4.77 31.63
CA VAL A 163 -26.85 -4.23 31.95
C VAL A 163 -27.38 -4.65 33.33
N LEU A 164 -27.64 -3.62 34.14
CA LEU A 164 -28.49 -3.52 35.34
C LEU A 164 -28.85 -4.84 36.05
N GLN A 165 -28.01 -5.23 37.00
CA GLN A 165 -28.44 -6.12 38.09
C GLN A 165 -29.42 -5.37 39.00
N ASN A 166 -30.48 -6.05 39.44
CA ASN A 166 -31.32 -5.62 40.55
C ASN A 166 -30.42 -5.48 41.80
N GLN A 167 -29.93 -4.27 42.08
CA GLN A 167 -29.49 -3.97 43.44
C GLN A 167 -30.74 -3.93 44.32
N ALA A 168 -30.63 -4.55 45.48
CA ALA A 168 -31.69 -5.11 46.29
C ALA A 168 -32.60 -4.08 47.02
N ASP A 169 -33.03 -3.02 46.32
CA ASP A 169 -33.78 -1.89 46.92
C ASP A 169 -35.28 -1.88 46.62
N GLY A 170 -35.83 -2.92 45.97
CA GLY A 170 -37.29 -3.14 45.88
C GLY A 170 -38.13 -2.06 45.19
N ASN A 171 -37.52 -1.04 44.57
CA ASN A 171 -38.24 0.09 43.99
C ASN A 171 -38.25 0.06 42.45
N GLY A 172 -39.28 -0.57 41.87
CA GLY A 172 -39.46 -0.73 40.42
C GLY A 172 -39.42 0.60 39.64
N SER A 173 -39.78 1.73 40.25
CA SER A 173 -39.74 3.05 39.61
C SER A 173 -38.31 3.54 39.31
N LYS A 174 -37.35 3.28 40.21
CA LYS A 174 -35.92 3.62 40.01
C LYS A 174 -35.31 2.76 38.90
N LEU A 175 -35.68 1.49 38.84
CA LEU A 175 -35.25 0.56 37.79
C LEU A 175 -35.78 1.01 36.42
N ILE A 176 -37.07 1.36 36.32
CA ILE A 176 -37.67 1.88 35.08
C ILE A 176 -36.96 3.15 34.62
N LYS A 177 -36.73 4.11 35.52
CA LYS A 177 -36.00 5.34 35.17
C LYS A 177 -34.60 5.03 34.60
N LYS A 178 -33.88 4.10 35.23
CA LYS A 178 -32.55 3.68 34.78
C LYS A 178 -32.58 2.92 33.46
N ILE A 179 -33.61 2.09 33.22
CA ILE A 179 -33.84 1.41 31.94
C ILE A 179 -34.11 2.45 30.84
N VAL A 180 -35.01 3.41 31.09
CA VAL A 180 -35.31 4.48 30.13
C VAL A 180 -34.07 5.32 29.86
N GLU A 181 -33.26 5.68 30.86
CA GLU A 181 -31.99 6.38 30.66
C GLU A 181 -31.01 5.59 29.77
N VAL A 182 -30.88 4.27 30.00
CA VAL A 182 -30.02 3.39 29.16
C VAL A 182 -30.55 3.30 27.73
N ILE A 183 -31.87 3.25 27.56
CA ILE A 183 -32.52 3.18 26.23
C ILE A 183 -32.38 4.53 25.52
N VAL A 184 -32.59 5.64 26.21
CA VAL A 184 -32.34 7.00 25.72
C VAL A 184 -30.89 7.16 25.28
N ASP A 185 -29.93 6.73 26.10
CA ASP A 185 -28.50 6.78 25.80
C ASP A 185 -28.12 5.95 24.57
N LYS A 186 -28.80 4.81 24.35
CA LYS A 186 -28.56 3.92 23.20
C LYS A 186 -29.28 4.37 21.94
N ILE A 187 -30.48 4.95 22.04
CA ILE A 187 -31.29 5.39 20.88
C ILE A 187 -30.90 6.79 20.39
N ARG A 188 -30.48 7.70 21.29
CA ARG A 188 -30.04 9.07 20.90
C ARG A 188 -28.72 9.09 20.15
N ARG A 189 -27.92 8.03 20.24
CA ARG A 189 -26.70 7.88 19.45
C ARG A 189 -27.08 7.31 18.09
N THR A 190 -27.43 8.20 17.18
CA THR A 190 -27.79 7.82 15.81
C THR A 190 -26.53 7.35 15.07
N PRO A 191 -26.57 6.21 14.37
CA PRO A 191 -25.49 5.84 13.45
C PRO A 191 -25.31 6.95 12.41
N LEU A 192 -24.07 7.15 11.98
CA LEU A 192 -23.76 8.07 10.90
C LEU A 192 -24.35 7.54 9.60
N SER A 193 -24.81 8.44 8.72
CA SER A 193 -25.22 8.05 7.37
C SER A 193 -24.01 7.53 6.60
N VAL A 194 -24.12 6.30 6.09
CA VAL A 194 -23.10 5.65 5.26
C VAL A 194 -23.76 5.09 4.02
N GLU A 195 -23.01 5.00 2.91
CA GLU A 195 -23.52 4.43 1.67
C GLU A 195 -24.01 2.99 1.88
N PRO A 196 -25.14 2.59 1.28
CA PRO A 196 -25.76 1.28 1.53
C PRO A 196 -24.86 0.09 1.20
N LYS A 197 -23.94 0.26 0.24
CA LYS A 197 -23.02 -0.79 -0.22
C LYS A 197 -21.59 -0.30 -0.14
N LEU A 198 -20.82 -0.89 0.77
CA LEU A 198 -19.39 -0.65 0.93
C LEU A 198 -18.59 -1.87 0.47
N ILE A 199 -17.71 -1.67 -0.50
CA ILE A 199 -16.90 -2.72 -1.11
C ILE A 199 -15.48 -2.66 -0.53
N GLY A 200 -14.88 -3.82 -0.27
CA GLY A 200 -13.52 -3.93 0.31
C GLY A 200 -13.38 -3.44 1.76
N ILE A 201 -14.44 -2.90 2.38
CA ILE A 201 -14.33 -2.28 3.72
C ILE A 201 -13.97 -3.29 4.82
N LYS A 202 -14.47 -4.53 4.72
CA LYS A 202 -14.35 -5.55 5.78
C LYS A 202 -12.90 -5.96 6.04
N SER A 203 -12.08 -6.07 4.99
CA SER A 203 -10.66 -6.39 5.11
C SER A 203 -9.91 -5.23 5.77
N GLN A 204 -10.15 -3.99 5.30
CA GLN A 204 -9.47 -2.79 5.78
C GLN A 204 -9.78 -2.47 7.25
N VAL A 205 -11.02 -2.68 7.70
CA VAL A 205 -11.44 -2.33 9.07
C VAL A 205 -11.17 -3.44 10.09
N LYS A 206 -10.80 -4.64 9.66
CA LYS A 206 -10.60 -5.80 10.55
C LYS A 206 -9.61 -5.49 11.67
N HIS A 207 -8.45 -4.94 11.32
CA HIS A 207 -7.41 -4.60 12.29
C HIS A 207 -7.81 -3.45 13.20
N ILE A 208 -8.53 -2.46 12.66
CA ILE A 208 -9.04 -1.30 13.42
C ILE A 208 -10.08 -1.76 14.45
N ASN A 209 -11.01 -2.62 14.05
CA ASN A 209 -12.03 -3.18 14.95
C ASN A 209 -11.41 -4.06 16.05
N LEU A 210 -10.43 -4.90 15.71
CA LEU A 210 -9.71 -5.68 16.71
C LEU A 210 -9.01 -4.78 17.74
N TRP A 211 -8.42 -3.68 17.31
CA TRP A 211 -7.80 -2.71 18.22
C TRP A 211 -8.81 -1.96 19.11
N LEU A 212 -10.00 -1.65 18.61
CA LEU A 212 -11.06 -1.05 19.43
C LEU A 212 -11.61 -2.03 20.48
N GLN A 213 -11.55 -3.33 20.18
CA GLN A 213 -12.12 -4.42 20.97
C GLN A 213 -11.07 -5.20 21.79
N ASP A 214 -9.83 -4.73 21.83
CA ASP A 214 -8.68 -5.43 22.44
C ASP A 214 -8.80 -5.64 23.96
N GLY A 215 -9.78 -5.03 24.61
CA GLY A 215 -10.00 -5.11 26.06
C GLY A 215 -8.93 -4.42 26.89
N SER A 216 -7.98 -3.70 26.26
CA SER A 216 -6.92 -2.98 26.96
C SER A 216 -7.49 -1.83 27.79
N SER A 217 -6.92 -1.65 28.98
CA SER A 217 -7.14 -0.48 29.84
C SER A 217 -6.34 0.74 29.39
N ASP A 218 -5.47 0.62 28.41
CA ASP A 218 -4.67 1.75 27.94
C ASP A 218 -5.47 2.66 27.02
N VAL A 219 -5.19 3.95 27.10
CA VAL A 219 -5.67 4.93 26.14
C VAL A 219 -4.93 4.69 24.84
N GLY A 220 -5.67 4.47 23.75
CA GLY A 220 -5.07 4.22 22.44
C GLY A 220 -5.37 5.34 21.45
N ILE A 221 -4.36 5.77 20.70
CA ILE A 221 -4.52 6.65 19.55
C ILE A 221 -4.19 5.87 18.28
N LEU A 222 -5.06 5.93 17.28
CA LEU A 222 -4.84 5.36 15.96
C LEU A 222 -4.96 6.44 14.89
N VAL A 223 -3.88 6.66 14.15
CA VAL A 223 -3.84 7.59 13.01
C VAL A 223 -4.02 6.82 11.71
N VAL A 224 -5.14 7.07 11.03
CA VAL A 224 -5.44 6.52 9.70
C VAL A 224 -5.05 7.55 8.65
N TYR A 225 -4.04 7.24 7.85
CA TYR A 225 -3.51 8.16 6.84
C TYR A 225 -3.49 7.58 5.43
N GLY A 226 -3.40 8.45 4.43
CA GLY A 226 -3.34 8.07 3.02
C GLY A 226 -3.77 9.20 2.09
N MET A 227 -3.63 8.97 0.79
CA MET A 227 -3.93 9.97 -0.24
C MET A 227 -5.40 10.45 -0.22
N SER A 228 -5.67 11.61 -0.83
CA SER A 228 -7.05 12.11 -0.96
C SER A 228 -7.90 11.14 -1.78
N GLY A 229 -9.18 10.98 -1.44
CA GLY A 229 -10.10 10.09 -2.17
C GLY A 229 -9.94 8.58 -1.93
N ILE A 230 -9.00 8.16 -1.07
CA ILE A 230 -8.75 6.73 -0.77
C ILE A 230 -9.81 6.06 0.12
N GLY A 231 -10.70 6.84 0.75
CA GLY A 231 -11.79 6.30 1.59
C GLY A 231 -11.58 6.38 3.11
N LYS A 232 -10.61 7.17 3.62
CA LYS A 232 -10.36 7.34 5.07
C LYS A 232 -11.62 7.69 5.88
N THR A 233 -12.37 8.71 5.47
CA THR A 233 -13.62 9.11 6.12
C THR A 233 -14.65 7.98 6.11
N THR A 234 -14.76 7.24 5.01
CA THR A 234 -15.66 6.09 4.89
C THR A 234 -15.30 4.96 5.87
N ILE A 235 -14.00 4.65 5.99
CA ILE A 235 -13.46 3.70 6.97
C ILE A 235 -13.80 4.16 8.38
N ALA A 236 -13.54 5.44 8.69
CA ALA A 236 -13.78 6.00 10.01
C ALA A 236 -15.28 5.98 10.39
N LYS A 237 -16.18 6.32 9.45
CA LYS A 237 -17.64 6.24 9.66
C LYS A 237 -18.09 4.80 9.92
N TYR A 238 -17.62 3.84 9.13
CA TYR A 238 -17.95 2.42 9.30
C TYR A 238 -17.48 1.88 10.65
N VAL A 239 -16.23 2.19 11.02
CA VAL A 239 -15.62 1.82 12.30
C VAL A 239 -16.38 2.44 13.46
N TYR A 240 -16.73 3.72 13.37
CA TYR A 240 -17.53 4.41 14.39
C TYR A 240 -18.86 3.69 14.59
N ASN A 241 -19.66 3.53 13.52
CA ASN A 241 -20.98 2.89 13.57
C ASN A 241 -20.93 1.48 14.16
N SER A 242 -19.87 0.72 13.87
CA SER A 242 -19.72 -0.65 14.36
C SER A 242 -19.35 -0.75 15.85
N ASN A 243 -18.83 0.32 16.47
CA ASN A 243 -18.22 0.22 17.81
C ASN A 243 -18.73 1.24 18.84
N PHE A 244 -19.36 2.35 18.45
CA PHE A 244 -19.69 3.46 19.36
C PHE A 244 -20.54 3.06 20.57
N ILE A 245 -21.44 2.07 20.40
CA ILE A 245 -22.31 1.54 21.46
C ILE A 245 -21.50 0.90 22.59
N SER A 246 -20.29 0.42 22.30
CA SER A 246 -19.43 -0.23 23.28
C SER A 246 -18.70 0.74 24.22
N PHE A 247 -18.79 2.05 23.96
CA PHE A 247 -18.11 3.09 24.74
C PHE A 247 -19.09 3.86 25.61
N GLY A 248 -18.56 4.35 26.74
CA GLY A 248 -19.29 5.20 27.66
C GLY A 248 -19.78 6.44 26.92
N GLY A 249 -18.93 7.21 26.25
CA GLY A 249 -19.34 8.30 25.35
C GLY A 249 -18.73 8.14 23.96
N SER A 250 -19.29 8.79 22.94
CA SER A 250 -18.71 8.76 21.60
C SER A 250 -18.99 10.04 20.83
N SER A 251 -18.06 10.46 19.98
CA SER A 251 -18.27 11.59 19.06
C SER A 251 -17.51 11.36 17.75
N PHE A 252 -18.12 11.82 16.66
CA PHE A 252 -17.51 11.86 15.34
C PHE A 252 -17.51 13.31 14.86
N ILE A 253 -16.33 13.90 14.75
CA ILE A 253 -16.15 15.26 14.26
C ILE A 253 -15.69 15.19 12.81
N GLU A 254 -16.61 15.50 11.89
CA GLU A 254 -16.35 15.50 10.44
C GLU A 254 -15.65 16.78 9.98
N ASN A 255 -14.73 16.63 9.00
CA ASN A 255 -14.06 17.72 8.28
C ASN A 255 -13.43 18.79 9.18
N ILE A 256 -12.60 18.38 10.14
CA ILE A 256 -11.97 19.28 11.11
C ILE A 256 -11.19 20.39 10.44
N LYS A 257 -10.40 20.07 9.40
CA LYS A 257 -9.65 21.08 8.64
C LYS A 257 -10.55 22.24 8.19
N GLU A 258 -11.60 21.95 7.44
CA GLU A 258 -12.48 22.97 6.88
C GLU A 258 -13.28 23.71 7.97
N ARG A 259 -13.70 23.01 9.03
CA ARG A 259 -14.51 23.61 10.10
C ARG A 259 -13.67 24.48 11.03
N ALA A 260 -12.43 24.10 11.33
CA ALA A 260 -11.53 24.85 12.19
C ALA A 260 -11.18 26.22 11.59
N ASP A 261 -11.07 26.31 10.26
CA ASP A 261 -10.72 27.54 9.54
C ASP A 261 -11.88 28.57 9.51
N ARG A 262 -13.11 28.18 9.89
CA ARG A 262 -14.26 29.09 9.97
C ARG A 262 -14.22 29.97 11.23
N PRO A 263 -14.79 31.18 11.22
CA PRO A 263 -14.92 32.00 12.42
C PRO A 263 -15.64 31.23 13.55
N ASN A 264 -15.02 31.19 14.73
CA ASN A 264 -15.48 30.40 15.89
C ASN A 264 -15.62 28.88 15.64
N GLY A 265 -15.01 28.36 14.58
CA GLY A 265 -15.12 26.96 14.16
C GLY A 265 -14.64 25.97 15.22
N LEU A 266 -13.50 26.24 15.86
CA LEU A 266 -12.96 25.42 16.95
C LEU A 266 -13.93 25.34 18.15
N VAL A 267 -14.55 26.46 18.54
CA VAL A 267 -15.54 26.47 19.63
C VAL A 267 -16.76 25.62 19.27
N GLN A 268 -17.22 25.68 18.02
CA GLN A 268 -18.33 24.84 17.55
C GLN A 268 -17.97 23.35 17.59
N ILE A 269 -16.75 22.99 17.21
CA ILE A 269 -16.24 21.61 17.30
C ILE A 269 -16.24 21.14 18.75
N GLN A 270 -15.73 21.96 19.69
CA GLN A 270 -15.70 21.62 21.11
C GLN A 270 -17.10 21.46 21.71
N MET A 271 -18.05 22.32 21.33
CA MET A 271 -19.45 22.23 21.75
C MET A 271 -20.10 20.94 21.23
N GLN A 272 -19.84 20.57 19.97
CA GLN A 272 -20.32 19.31 19.40
C GLN A 272 -19.73 18.12 20.15
N LEU A 273 -18.41 18.08 20.34
CA LEU A 273 -17.71 17.02 21.06
C LEU A 273 -18.31 16.77 22.45
N LEU A 274 -18.51 17.83 23.23
CA LEU A 274 -19.12 17.74 24.56
C LEU A 274 -20.57 17.28 24.48
N SER A 275 -21.36 17.84 23.58
CA SER A 275 -22.76 17.44 23.38
C SER A 275 -22.87 15.95 23.07
N ASP A 276 -22.04 15.45 22.16
CA ASP A 276 -22.04 14.04 21.74
C ASP A 276 -21.66 13.11 22.91
N ILE A 277 -20.59 13.43 23.65
CA ILE A 277 -20.13 12.62 24.79
C ILE A 277 -21.13 12.66 25.96
N LEU A 278 -21.82 13.79 26.15
CA LEU A 278 -22.83 14.03 27.18
C LEU A 278 -24.26 13.69 26.74
N ASN A 279 -24.43 12.92 25.66
CA ASN A 279 -25.72 12.41 25.17
C ASN A 279 -26.75 13.52 24.83
N GLY A 280 -26.30 14.60 24.19
CA GLY A 280 -27.13 15.70 23.68
C GLY A 280 -27.40 16.83 24.68
N ARG A 281 -26.72 16.84 25.83
CA ARG A 281 -26.81 17.97 26.77
C ARG A 281 -26.17 19.21 26.15
N LYS A 282 -26.93 20.31 26.06
CA LYS A 282 -26.41 21.58 25.57
C LYS A 282 -25.35 22.12 26.51
N VAL A 283 -24.13 22.30 26.00
CA VAL A 283 -23.03 22.95 26.71
C VAL A 283 -22.77 24.31 26.08
N LYS A 284 -22.63 25.35 26.90
CA LYS A 284 -22.22 26.68 26.45
C LYS A 284 -20.70 26.82 26.60
N ILE A 285 -20.04 27.27 25.55
CA ILE A 285 -18.62 27.62 25.53
C ILE A 285 -18.49 28.98 24.83
N GLN A 286 -17.72 29.90 25.39
CA GLN A 286 -17.45 31.21 24.81
C GLN A 286 -16.02 31.30 24.22
N THR A 287 -15.08 30.50 24.73
CA THR A 287 -13.67 30.52 24.28
C THR A 287 -13.11 29.11 24.12
N VAL A 288 -12.09 28.97 23.26
CA VAL A 288 -11.42 27.68 23.03
C VAL A 288 -10.82 27.12 24.33
N SER A 289 -10.20 27.96 25.16
CA SER A 289 -9.60 27.54 26.43
C SER A 289 -10.64 27.02 27.43
N GLU A 290 -11.81 27.67 27.51
CA GLU A 290 -12.92 27.19 28.33
C GLU A 290 -13.41 25.82 27.83
N GLY A 291 -13.50 25.64 26.51
CA GLY A 291 -13.90 24.38 25.90
C GLY A 291 -12.92 23.24 26.22
N ILE A 292 -11.60 23.49 26.13
CA ILE A 292 -10.56 22.51 26.48
C ILE A 292 -10.77 22.01 27.91
N ILE A 293 -10.87 22.91 28.89
CA ILE A 293 -11.02 22.52 30.32
C ILE A 293 -12.28 21.67 30.53
N LYS A 294 -13.40 22.04 29.89
CA LYS A 294 -14.64 21.26 29.99
C LYS A 294 -14.51 19.89 29.34
N ILE A 295 -13.85 19.80 28.19
CA ILE A 295 -13.58 18.53 27.50
C ILE A 295 -12.71 17.63 28.36
N GLU A 296 -11.58 18.15 28.87
CA GLU A 296 -10.66 17.44 29.77
C GLU A 296 -11.42 16.83 30.95
N SER A 297 -12.23 17.64 31.64
CA SER A 297 -13.05 17.15 32.76
C SER A 297 -14.09 16.12 32.36
N THR A 298 -14.54 16.08 31.10
CA THR A 298 -15.59 15.14 30.65
C THR A 298 -14.98 13.80 30.25
N ILE A 299 -13.86 13.82 29.52
CA ILE A 299 -13.19 12.61 29.02
C ILE A 299 -12.44 11.84 30.12
N SER A 300 -12.15 12.49 31.26
CA SER A 300 -11.45 11.87 32.39
C SER A 300 -12.32 10.94 33.23
N PHE A 301 -13.65 11.06 33.18
CA PHE A 301 -14.57 10.25 34.01
C PHE A 301 -15.30 9.14 33.23
N ARG A 302 -15.12 9.06 31.91
CA ARG A 302 -15.88 8.13 31.07
C ARG A 302 -15.00 7.58 29.96
N ARG A 303 -15.08 6.28 29.73
CA ARG A 303 -14.46 5.63 28.57
C ARG A 303 -15.09 6.16 27.27
N VAL A 304 -14.30 6.79 26.40
CA VAL A 304 -14.81 7.42 25.15
C VAL A 304 -14.24 6.82 23.88
N LEU A 305 -15.04 6.83 22.80
CA LEU A 305 -14.59 6.66 21.42
C LEU A 305 -14.68 8.01 20.70
N LEU A 306 -13.53 8.55 20.31
CA LEU A 306 -13.47 9.81 19.59
C LEU A 306 -12.92 9.59 18.18
N VAL A 307 -13.64 10.09 17.18
CA VAL A 307 -13.19 10.08 15.79
C VAL A 307 -13.03 11.51 15.29
N LEU A 308 -11.80 11.86 14.93
CA LEU A 308 -11.40 13.18 14.44
C LEU A 308 -11.06 13.06 12.95
N ASP A 309 -11.99 13.49 12.09
CA ASP A 309 -11.86 13.30 10.64
C ASP A 309 -11.24 14.52 9.95
N ASP A 310 -10.32 14.25 9.02
CA ASP A 310 -9.55 15.21 8.21
C ASP A 310 -8.80 16.26 9.04
N VAL A 311 -7.96 15.79 9.97
CA VAL A 311 -7.03 16.65 10.72
C VAL A 311 -5.79 16.94 9.86
N ASP A 312 -5.43 18.21 9.73
CA ASP A 312 -4.30 18.65 8.89
C ASP A 312 -3.14 19.26 9.70
N HIS A 313 -3.41 19.82 10.89
CA HIS A 313 -2.42 20.47 11.73
C HIS A 313 -2.54 20.06 13.21
N MET A 314 -1.40 20.05 13.92
CA MET A 314 -1.38 19.74 15.36
C MET A 314 -2.16 20.75 16.20
N ASP A 315 -2.17 22.03 15.80
CA ASP A 315 -2.94 23.07 16.50
C ASP A 315 -4.45 22.77 16.51
N GLN A 316 -4.97 22.12 15.46
CA GLN A 316 -6.37 21.68 15.40
C GLN A 316 -6.62 20.57 16.42
N LEU A 317 -5.66 19.66 16.59
CA LEU A 317 -5.74 18.61 17.58
C LEU A 317 -5.66 19.20 18.98
N ASP A 318 -4.67 20.07 19.26
CA ASP A 318 -4.44 20.70 20.55
C ASP A 318 -5.60 21.63 20.98
N ALA A 319 -6.21 22.32 20.02
CA ALA A 319 -7.39 23.15 20.27
C ALA A 319 -8.64 22.32 20.60
N VAL A 320 -8.77 21.11 20.07
CA VAL A 320 -9.91 20.22 20.34
C VAL A 320 -9.64 19.35 21.57
N LEU A 321 -8.40 18.93 21.78
CA LEU A 321 -7.91 18.08 22.87
C LEU A 321 -6.49 18.50 23.22
N LYS A 322 -6.23 18.87 24.48
CA LYS A 322 -4.85 18.96 24.95
C LYS A 322 -4.32 17.55 25.18
N MET A 323 -3.62 16.99 24.19
CA MET A 323 -3.19 15.59 24.20
C MET A 323 -2.09 15.33 25.25
N LYS A 324 -2.49 15.05 26.50
CA LYS A 324 -1.64 14.56 27.59
C LYS A 324 -2.49 13.77 28.58
N ASP A 325 -2.27 12.46 28.71
CA ASP A 325 -2.56 11.55 29.84
C ASP A 325 -3.91 11.61 30.60
N GLN A 326 -4.90 12.37 30.15
CA GLN A 326 -6.12 12.67 30.90
C GLN A 326 -7.36 11.86 30.50
N PHE A 327 -7.25 11.02 29.48
CA PHE A 327 -8.36 10.17 29.05
C PHE A 327 -8.60 9.05 30.05
N TYR A 328 -9.88 8.74 30.29
CA TYR A 328 -10.26 7.57 31.09
C TYR A 328 -9.66 6.27 30.49
N PRO A 329 -9.13 5.35 31.31
CA PRO A 329 -8.58 4.06 30.86
C PRO A 329 -9.47 3.30 29.87
N GLY A 330 -8.88 2.82 28.78
CA GLY A 330 -9.54 2.09 27.70
C GLY A 330 -10.26 2.97 26.67
N SER A 331 -10.12 4.29 26.75
CA SER A 331 -10.58 5.22 25.72
C SER A 331 -9.78 5.06 24.43
N LYS A 332 -10.44 5.28 23.28
CA LYS A 332 -9.83 5.11 21.96
C LYS A 332 -10.08 6.34 21.10
N ILE A 333 -9.02 6.87 20.50
CA ILE A 333 -9.06 8.04 19.62
C ILE A 333 -8.62 7.59 18.21
N LEU A 334 -9.48 7.78 17.22
CA LEU A 334 -9.21 7.54 15.81
C LEU A 334 -9.05 8.90 15.11
N ILE A 335 -7.91 9.13 14.48
CA ILE A 335 -7.63 10.37 13.73
C ILE A 335 -7.49 10.00 12.27
N THR A 336 -8.25 10.62 11.37
CA THR A 336 -7.96 10.52 9.93
C THR A 336 -7.17 11.74 9.47
N THR A 337 -6.17 11.52 8.64
CA THR A 337 -5.33 12.60 8.11
C THR A 337 -4.80 12.28 6.72
N ARG A 338 -4.41 13.31 5.99
CA ARG A 338 -3.64 13.16 4.75
C ARG A 338 -2.14 13.25 4.99
N ARG A 339 -1.72 13.40 6.26
CA ARG A 339 -0.32 13.55 6.64
C ARG A 339 0.26 12.32 7.31
N GLU A 340 1.29 11.74 6.70
CA GLU A 340 1.97 10.56 7.24
C GLU A 340 2.60 10.83 8.61
N ARG A 341 3.15 12.03 8.81
CA ARG A 341 3.90 12.39 10.01
C ARG A 341 3.17 13.34 10.96
N LEU A 342 1.83 13.41 10.89
CA LEU A 342 1.05 14.24 11.83
C LEU A 342 1.37 13.87 13.29
N LEU A 343 1.40 12.57 13.59
CA LEU A 343 1.88 12.03 14.85
C LEU A 343 2.88 10.90 14.58
N LYS A 344 4.01 10.91 15.28
CA LYS A 344 4.99 9.82 15.19
C LYS A 344 4.45 8.58 15.91
N ALA A 345 4.64 7.41 15.31
CA ALA A 345 4.33 6.13 15.95
C ALA A 345 5.13 5.98 17.26
N ASN A 346 4.44 5.65 18.34
CA ASN A 346 5.03 5.37 19.65
C ASN A 346 4.18 4.33 20.39
N GLN A 347 4.44 4.06 21.68
CA GLN A 347 3.70 3.03 22.42
C GLN A 347 2.18 3.29 22.50
N VAL A 348 1.76 4.57 22.50
CA VAL A 348 0.35 4.99 22.64
C VAL A 348 -0.31 5.25 21.28
N THR A 349 0.49 5.68 20.30
CA THR A 349 0.05 6.08 18.96
C THR A 349 0.43 5.02 17.93
N LYS A 350 -0.60 4.36 17.39
CA LYS A 350 -0.50 3.47 16.23
C LYS A 350 -0.80 4.26 14.96
N VAL A 351 -0.18 3.87 13.86
CA VAL A 351 -0.39 4.50 12.55
C VAL A 351 -0.81 3.41 11.55
N TYR A 352 -1.82 3.69 10.74
CA TYR A 352 -2.40 2.79 9.75
C TYR A 352 -2.50 3.49 8.39
N LYS A 353 -1.75 2.99 7.41
CA LYS A 353 -1.81 3.47 6.03
C LYS A 353 -2.97 2.79 5.31
N VAL A 354 -3.85 3.58 4.70
CA VAL A 354 -4.93 3.03 3.86
C VAL A 354 -4.37 2.67 2.49
N GLU A 355 -4.61 1.44 2.08
CA GLU A 355 -4.23 0.91 0.77
C GLU A 355 -5.33 1.14 -0.28
N THR A 356 -4.95 1.11 -1.56
CA THR A 356 -5.90 1.12 -2.67
C THR A 356 -6.72 -0.17 -2.69
N LEU A 357 -7.89 -0.12 -3.34
CA LEU A 357 -8.69 -1.32 -3.55
C LEU A 357 -7.94 -2.26 -4.49
N ASN A 358 -8.07 -3.57 -4.24
CA ASN A 358 -7.54 -4.55 -5.19
C ASN A 358 -8.36 -4.53 -6.50
N TYR A 359 -7.87 -5.20 -7.54
CA TYR A 359 -8.50 -5.21 -8.86
C TYR A 359 -9.99 -5.63 -8.81
N ASN A 360 -10.30 -6.68 -8.06
CA ASN A 360 -11.66 -7.23 -7.98
C ASN A 360 -12.60 -6.28 -7.24
N GLU A 361 -12.17 -5.74 -6.10
CA GLU A 361 -12.92 -4.74 -5.33
C GLU A 361 -13.15 -3.45 -6.15
N SER A 362 -12.12 -3.05 -6.92
CA SER A 362 -12.20 -1.87 -7.80
C SER A 362 -13.23 -2.05 -8.89
N LEU A 363 -13.23 -3.23 -9.51
CA LEU A 363 -14.16 -3.60 -10.57
C LEU A 363 -15.59 -3.70 -10.04
N GLU A 364 -15.79 -4.28 -8.87
CA GLU A 364 -17.11 -4.33 -8.23
C GLU A 364 -17.62 -2.91 -7.91
N LEU A 365 -16.77 -2.04 -7.35
CA LEU A 365 -17.15 -0.67 -7.02
C LEU A 365 -17.51 0.14 -8.26
N PHE A 366 -16.69 0.05 -9.30
CA PHE A 366 -16.95 0.71 -10.57
C PHE A 366 -18.28 0.25 -11.19
N ARG A 367 -18.52 -1.07 -11.26
CA ARG A 367 -19.75 -1.64 -11.83
C ARG A 367 -20.99 -1.17 -11.11
N TRP A 368 -20.92 -1.08 -9.78
CA TRP A 368 -22.04 -0.59 -8.98
C TRP A 368 -22.40 0.86 -9.35
N HIS A 369 -21.40 1.73 -9.52
CA HIS A 369 -21.63 3.12 -9.90
C HIS A 369 -21.95 3.32 -11.38
N ALA A 370 -21.49 2.44 -12.26
CA ALA A 370 -21.76 2.52 -13.70
C ALA A 370 -23.12 1.94 -14.08
N PHE A 371 -23.48 0.78 -13.52
CA PHE A 371 -24.63 -0.03 -13.94
C PHE A 371 -25.72 -0.19 -12.86
N GLY A 372 -25.43 0.14 -11.60
CA GLY A 372 -26.34 -0.11 -10.48
C GLY A 372 -26.45 -1.58 -10.06
N GLN A 373 -25.57 -2.44 -10.58
CA GLN A 373 -25.53 -3.89 -10.35
C GLN A 373 -24.07 -4.38 -10.37
N ASP A 374 -23.82 -5.60 -9.90
CA ASP A 374 -22.48 -6.18 -9.75
C ASP A 374 -21.92 -6.84 -11.04
N HIS A 375 -22.72 -6.91 -12.10
CA HIS A 375 -22.32 -7.43 -13.41
C HIS A 375 -22.48 -6.38 -14.54
N PRO A 376 -21.48 -6.22 -15.43
CA PRO A 376 -21.58 -5.30 -16.56
C PRO A 376 -22.53 -5.86 -17.62
N LEU A 377 -23.12 -4.97 -18.42
CA LEU A 377 -23.87 -5.37 -19.61
C LEU A 377 -22.90 -5.97 -20.66
N ARG A 378 -23.35 -6.96 -21.43
CA ARG A 378 -22.54 -7.63 -22.47
C ARG A 378 -21.93 -6.59 -23.43
N GLY A 379 -20.61 -6.61 -23.60
CA GLY A 379 -19.86 -5.63 -24.42
C GLY A 379 -19.18 -4.49 -23.65
N TYR A 380 -19.54 -4.24 -22.38
CA TYR A 380 -18.91 -3.19 -21.55
C TYR A 380 -17.73 -3.68 -20.70
N MET A 381 -17.44 -4.99 -20.71
CA MET A 381 -16.44 -5.60 -19.83
C MET A 381 -15.04 -5.03 -20.10
N GLU A 382 -14.56 -5.10 -21.34
CA GLU A 382 -13.23 -4.61 -21.73
C GLU A 382 -13.03 -3.12 -21.34
N TYR A 383 -14.02 -2.28 -21.61
CA TYR A 383 -13.96 -0.86 -21.25
C TYR A 383 -13.98 -0.64 -19.73
N SER A 384 -14.72 -1.46 -18.99
CA SER A 384 -14.71 -1.42 -17.52
C SER A 384 -13.33 -1.76 -16.97
N GLU A 385 -12.64 -2.75 -17.55
CA GLU A 385 -11.28 -3.11 -17.17
C GLU A 385 -10.29 -1.98 -17.46
N LYS A 386 -10.42 -1.31 -18.62
CA LYS A 386 -9.62 -0.12 -18.97
C LYS A 386 -9.83 1.03 -17.97
N VAL A 387 -11.07 1.32 -17.57
CA VAL A 387 -11.36 2.37 -16.55
C VAL A 387 -10.77 1.99 -15.19
N VAL A 388 -10.94 0.73 -14.76
CA VAL A 388 -10.42 0.25 -13.48
C VAL A 388 -8.90 0.31 -13.44
N HIS A 389 -8.24 -0.10 -14.54
CA HIS A 389 -6.80 0.02 -14.69
C HIS A 389 -6.34 1.47 -14.58
N TYR A 390 -7.02 2.40 -15.26
CA TYR A 390 -6.74 3.84 -15.18
C TYR A 390 -6.90 4.41 -13.75
N CYS A 391 -7.94 4.00 -13.03
CA CYS A 391 -8.17 4.47 -11.65
C CYS A 391 -7.18 3.89 -10.63
N ASN A 392 -6.52 2.78 -10.97
CA ASN A 392 -5.54 2.06 -10.15
C ASN A 392 -5.97 1.84 -8.69
N GLY A 393 -7.24 1.48 -8.49
CA GLY A 393 -7.80 1.17 -7.19
C GLY A 393 -8.16 2.35 -6.29
N LEU A 394 -8.18 3.58 -6.81
CA LEU A 394 -8.64 4.76 -6.08
C LEU A 394 -10.19 4.83 -6.04
N PRO A 395 -10.86 4.64 -4.88
CA PRO A 395 -12.32 4.55 -4.79
C PRO A 395 -13.07 5.76 -5.35
N LEU A 396 -12.59 6.96 -5.06
CA LEU A 396 -13.22 8.18 -5.52
C LEU A 396 -13.21 8.30 -7.06
N ALA A 397 -12.10 7.94 -7.70
CA ALA A 397 -11.99 7.97 -9.16
C ALA A 397 -12.94 6.95 -9.81
N LEU A 398 -12.99 5.73 -9.27
CA LEU A 398 -13.91 4.67 -9.71
C LEU A 398 -15.37 5.11 -9.62
N LYS A 399 -15.75 5.74 -8.50
CA LYS A 399 -17.11 6.24 -8.28
C LYS A 399 -17.49 7.33 -9.28
N VAL A 400 -16.65 8.35 -9.44
CA VAL A 400 -16.98 9.49 -10.32
C VAL A 400 -16.99 9.05 -11.78
N LEU A 401 -16.01 8.26 -12.24
CA LEU A 401 -16.02 7.75 -13.61
C LEU A 401 -17.18 6.79 -13.86
N GLY A 402 -17.49 5.91 -12.91
CA GLY A 402 -18.66 5.02 -12.99
C GLY A 402 -19.95 5.83 -13.15
N SER A 403 -20.17 6.82 -12.29
CA SER A 403 -21.37 7.67 -12.37
C SER A 403 -21.42 8.52 -13.65
N SER A 404 -20.29 9.07 -14.10
CA SER A 404 -20.20 9.85 -15.35
C SER A 404 -20.50 9.00 -16.58
N LEU A 405 -20.09 7.72 -16.58
CA LEU A 405 -20.29 6.80 -17.68
C LEU A 405 -21.64 6.05 -17.62
N SER A 406 -22.35 6.19 -16.50
CA SER A 406 -23.63 5.51 -16.29
C SER A 406 -24.65 5.88 -17.36
N ARG A 407 -25.37 4.86 -17.85
CA ARG A 407 -26.42 4.97 -18.89
C ARG A 407 -25.96 5.53 -20.24
N LYS A 408 -24.64 5.60 -20.50
CA LYS A 408 -24.08 6.00 -21.80
C LYS A 408 -23.84 4.78 -22.69
N SER A 409 -23.81 4.98 -24.01
CA SER A 409 -23.53 3.92 -24.99
C SER A 409 -22.04 3.54 -25.03
N ILE A 410 -21.74 2.35 -25.54
CA ILE A 410 -20.37 1.84 -25.70
C ILE A 410 -19.47 2.83 -26.46
N GLY A 411 -19.94 3.39 -27.58
CA GLY A 411 -19.14 4.37 -28.34
C GLY A 411 -18.82 5.65 -27.56
N VAL A 412 -19.68 6.06 -26.62
CA VAL A 412 -19.38 7.19 -25.73
C VAL A 412 -18.37 6.80 -24.65
N TRP A 413 -18.37 5.54 -24.18
CA TRP A 413 -17.35 5.04 -23.27
C TRP A 413 -15.97 5.02 -23.91
N GLU A 414 -15.89 4.50 -25.14
CA GLU A 414 -14.65 4.47 -25.93
C GLU A 414 -14.07 5.87 -26.09
N ASN A 415 -14.86 6.81 -26.63
CA ASN A 415 -14.42 8.20 -26.80
C ASN A 415 -14.07 8.88 -25.45
N ALA A 416 -14.80 8.58 -24.37
CA ALA A 416 -14.50 9.15 -23.06
C ALA A 416 -13.18 8.60 -22.49
N LEU A 417 -12.88 7.32 -22.72
CA LEU A 417 -11.62 6.69 -22.34
C LEU A 417 -10.45 7.25 -23.13
N GLU A 418 -10.59 7.36 -24.45
CA GLU A 418 -9.59 8.02 -25.31
C GLU A 418 -9.32 9.44 -24.85
N LYS A 419 -10.39 10.19 -24.55
CA LYS A 419 -10.27 11.55 -24.00
C LYS A 419 -9.55 11.55 -22.65
N LEU A 420 -9.83 10.62 -21.74
CA LEU A 420 -9.21 10.55 -20.40
C LEU A 420 -7.70 10.31 -20.46
N ILE A 421 -7.24 9.50 -21.42
CA ILE A 421 -5.81 9.23 -21.63
C ILE A 421 -5.07 10.50 -22.04
N VAL A 422 -5.72 11.36 -22.82
CA VAL A 422 -5.13 12.61 -23.34
C VAL A 422 -5.34 13.79 -22.38
N ILE A 423 -6.53 13.88 -21.79
CA ILE A 423 -6.99 14.99 -20.94
C ILE A 423 -7.57 14.40 -19.65
N PRO A 424 -6.82 14.44 -18.55
CA PRO A 424 -7.31 13.97 -17.26
C PRO A 424 -8.56 14.74 -16.83
N ASN A 425 -9.60 14.04 -16.37
CA ASN A 425 -10.89 14.66 -16.05
C ASN A 425 -10.81 15.62 -14.85
N GLY A 426 -11.04 16.92 -15.09
CA GLY A 426 -10.92 17.99 -14.07
C GLY A 426 -11.81 17.83 -12.83
N GLU A 427 -13.00 17.22 -12.94
CA GLU A 427 -13.90 17.02 -11.80
C GLU A 427 -13.35 15.99 -10.79
N ASN A 428 -12.66 14.95 -11.30
CA ASN A 428 -11.93 13.98 -10.47
C ASN A 428 -10.75 14.63 -9.75
N MET A 429 -10.08 15.54 -10.45
CA MET A 429 -8.82 16.14 -9.99
C MET A 429 -9.01 17.16 -8.87
N ASN A 430 -10.14 17.86 -8.80
CA ASN A 430 -10.37 18.88 -7.77
C ASN A 430 -10.27 18.33 -6.33
N LYS A 431 -10.77 17.12 -6.08
CA LYS A 431 -10.69 16.49 -4.75
C LYS A 431 -9.29 15.99 -4.41
N LEU A 432 -8.50 15.61 -5.42
CA LEU A 432 -7.10 15.23 -5.25
C LEU A 432 -6.22 16.47 -5.03
N ARG A 433 -6.56 17.56 -5.71
CA ARG A 433 -5.83 18.83 -5.72
C ARG A 433 -5.71 19.48 -4.35
N ILE A 434 -6.63 19.22 -3.42
CA ILE A 434 -6.60 19.77 -2.07
C ILE A 434 -5.26 19.48 -1.34
N SER A 435 -4.64 18.31 -1.58
CA SER A 435 -3.32 18.00 -1.01
C SER A 435 -2.20 18.82 -1.65
N TYR A 436 -2.28 19.12 -2.94
CA TYR A 436 -1.35 20.00 -3.65
C TYR A 436 -1.56 21.48 -3.27
N ASP A 437 -2.80 21.94 -3.22
CA ASP A 437 -3.14 23.33 -2.89
C ASP A 437 -2.80 23.71 -1.44
N SER A 438 -2.55 22.72 -0.59
CA SER A 438 -2.13 22.94 0.79
C SER A 438 -0.60 22.95 0.99
N LEU A 439 0.20 22.69 -0.05
CA LEU A 439 1.65 22.87 -0.03
C LEU A 439 2.01 24.31 0.36
N GLN A 440 3.03 24.44 1.21
CA GLN A 440 3.32 25.68 1.94
C GLN A 440 3.84 26.80 1.03
N ASP A 441 4.58 26.45 -0.02
CA ASP A 441 5.21 27.40 -0.92
C ASP A 441 5.07 26.98 -2.39
N ASP A 442 5.39 27.93 -3.28
CA ASP A 442 5.43 27.70 -4.72
C ASP A 442 6.59 26.80 -5.14
N HIS A 443 7.56 26.60 -4.26
CA HIS A 443 8.77 25.82 -4.53
C HIS A 443 8.43 24.33 -4.60
N ASP A 444 7.79 23.80 -3.57
CA ASP A 444 7.29 22.44 -3.50
C ASP A 444 6.23 22.15 -4.58
N ARG A 445 5.42 23.15 -4.92
CA ARG A 445 4.44 23.05 -6.02
C ARG A 445 5.14 22.85 -7.36
N LYS A 446 6.15 23.65 -7.68
CA LYS A 446 6.93 23.51 -8.92
C LYS A 446 7.73 22.19 -8.93
N LEU A 447 8.29 21.79 -7.79
CA LEU A 447 8.97 20.51 -7.61
C LEU A 447 8.03 19.35 -7.95
N PHE A 448 6.82 19.34 -7.38
CA PHE A 448 5.79 18.35 -7.67
C PHE A 448 5.51 18.27 -9.18
N LEU A 449 5.36 19.41 -9.86
CA LEU A 449 5.11 19.44 -11.30
C LEU A 449 6.30 18.93 -12.14
N HIS A 450 7.55 19.21 -11.75
CA HIS A 450 8.72 18.62 -12.41
C HIS A 450 8.74 17.10 -12.27
N ILE A 451 8.47 16.58 -11.08
CA ILE A 451 8.43 15.13 -10.85
C ILE A 451 7.30 14.52 -11.69
N ALA A 452 6.08 15.04 -11.59
CA ALA A 452 4.90 14.52 -12.28
C ALA A 452 5.05 14.51 -13.82
N CYS A 453 5.73 15.50 -14.39
CA CYS A 453 5.94 15.59 -15.83
C CYS A 453 7.12 14.76 -16.33
N PHE A 454 8.23 14.68 -15.59
CA PHE A 454 9.51 14.28 -16.17
C PHE A 454 10.28 13.19 -15.41
N LEU A 455 10.10 13.04 -14.10
CA LEU A 455 11.06 12.32 -13.24
C LEU A 455 10.46 11.14 -12.46
N ILE A 456 9.19 10.77 -12.69
CA ILE A 456 8.61 9.56 -12.07
C ILE A 456 9.42 8.31 -12.44
N GLY A 457 9.64 7.44 -11.47
CA GLY A 457 10.33 6.15 -11.62
C GLY A 457 11.86 6.26 -11.56
N ARG A 458 12.41 7.48 -11.41
CA ARG A 458 13.85 7.71 -11.20
C ARG A 458 14.23 7.55 -9.73
N ASP A 459 15.51 7.29 -9.48
CA ASP A 459 16.07 7.23 -8.12
C ASP A 459 15.97 8.60 -7.42
N LYS A 460 15.70 8.60 -6.11
CA LYS A 460 15.57 9.83 -5.32
C LYS A 460 16.83 10.70 -5.39
N ASN A 461 18.01 10.12 -5.20
CA ASN A 461 19.27 10.89 -5.17
C ASN A 461 19.58 11.47 -6.55
N TYR A 462 19.27 10.71 -7.60
CA TYR A 462 19.34 11.20 -8.97
C TYR A 462 18.43 12.42 -9.22
N ILE A 463 17.17 12.38 -8.77
CA ILE A 463 16.25 13.53 -8.85
C ILE A 463 16.78 14.74 -8.07
N VAL A 464 17.31 14.51 -6.86
CA VAL A 464 17.89 15.57 -6.01
C VAL A 464 19.04 16.27 -6.74
N ARG A 465 19.96 15.53 -7.36
CA ARG A 465 21.07 16.13 -8.12
C ARG A 465 20.58 17.05 -9.25
N ILE A 466 19.60 16.59 -10.03
CA ILE A 466 19.06 17.38 -11.15
C ILE A 466 18.38 18.65 -10.66
N LEU A 467 17.47 18.52 -9.71
CA LEU A 467 16.60 19.62 -9.31
C LEU A 467 17.29 20.59 -8.36
N ASP A 468 18.26 20.16 -7.55
CA ASP A 468 19.11 21.10 -6.81
C ASP A 468 19.93 21.98 -7.77
N GLY A 469 20.30 21.44 -8.95
CA GLY A 469 20.86 22.21 -10.07
C GLY A 469 19.90 23.15 -10.77
N CYS A 470 18.61 23.12 -10.40
CA CYS A 470 17.56 24.04 -10.84
C CYS A 470 17.14 24.98 -9.69
N ASP A 471 18.02 25.17 -8.69
CA ASP A 471 17.80 25.94 -7.46
C ASP A 471 16.68 25.39 -6.57
N PHE A 472 16.44 24.07 -6.59
CA PHE A 472 15.50 23.43 -5.66
C PHE A 472 16.14 22.95 -4.36
N TYR A 473 15.42 23.06 -3.24
CA TYR A 473 15.71 22.33 -2.02
C TYR A 473 15.07 20.92 -2.07
N THR A 474 15.53 20.09 -3.01
CA THR A 474 14.77 18.91 -3.48
C THR A 474 14.55 17.88 -2.38
N ASN A 475 15.54 17.66 -1.50
CA ASN A 475 15.39 16.70 -0.42
C ASN A 475 14.27 17.07 0.58
N VAL A 476 14.19 18.35 0.94
CA VAL A 476 13.14 18.87 1.83
C VAL A 476 11.79 18.81 1.11
N GLY A 477 11.74 19.26 -0.15
CA GLY A 477 10.50 19.26 -0.91
C GLY A 477 9.96 17.86 -1.18
N ILE A 478 10.79 16.87 -1.53
CA ILE A 478 10.36 15.47 -1.67
C ILE A 478 9.78 14.96 -0.35
N GLN A 479 10.39 15.30 0.79
CA GLN A 479 9.86 14.92 2.10
C GLN A 479 8.49 15.57 2.36
N ASN A 480 8.32 16.84 2.01
CA ASN A 480 7.03 17.54 2.13
C ASN A 480 5.94 16.89 1.25
N LEU A 481 6.30 16.41 0.06
CA LEU A 481 5.38 15.69 -0.84
C LEU A 481 5.00 14.31 -0.29
N ILE A 482 5.95 13.57 0.27
CA ILE A 482 5.71 12.27 0.95
C ILE A 482 4.79 12.48 2.15
N ASP A 483 5.10 13.50 2.96
CA ASP A 483 4.33 13.82 4.16
C ASP A 483 2.88 14.15 3.85
N ARG A 484 2.53 14.50 2.60
CA ARG A 484 1.15 14.75 2.12
C ARG A 484 0.56 13.63 1.26
N CYS A 485 1.24 12.49 1.20
CA CYS A 485 0.89 11.33 0.39
C CYS A 485 0.74 11.66 -1.12
N LEU A 486 1.50 12.64 -1.62
CA LEU A 486 1.54 12.99 -3.05
C LEU A 486 2.59 12.15 -3.81
N VAL A 487 3.65 11.74 -3.09
CA VAL A 487 4.77 10.95 -3.61
C VAL A 487 5.06 9.79 -2.66
N THR A 488 5.54 8.68 -3.20
CA THR A 488 6.09 7.56 -2.42
C THR A 488 7.50 7.21 -2.91
N ILE A 489 8.30 6.64 -2.02
CA ILE A 489 9.58 6.02 -2.38
C ILE A 489 9.40 4.51 -2.23
N ASP A 490 9.75 3.76 -3.27
CA ASP A 490 9.68 2.29 -3.19
C ASP A 490 10.92 1.70 -2.48
N LYS A 491 10.91 0.38 -2.33
CA LYS A 491 12.02 -0.35 -1.68
C LYS A 491 13.37 -0.24 -2.42
N TYR A 492 13.37 0.25 -3.65
CA TYR A 492 14.58 0.45 -4.46
C TYR A 492 15.04 1.92 -4.47
N GLY A 493 14.41 2.80 -3.69
CA GLY A 493 14.75 4.23 -3.66
C GLY A 493 14.12 5.04 -4.79
N LYS A 494 13.25 4.45 -5.63
CA LYS A 494 12.63 5.17 -6.74
C LYS A 494 11.43 5.97 -6.30
N VAL A 495 11.35 7.19 -6.83
CA VAL A 495 10.25 8.13 -6.60
C VAL A 495 9.07 7.76 -7.48
N ASN A 496 7.94 7.44 -6.86
CA ASN A 496 6.71 7.04 -7.52
C ASN A 496 5.56 8.00 -7.17
N MET A 497 4.60 8.11 -8.09
CA MET A 497 3.33 8.79 -7.87
C MET A 497 2.21 7.86 -8.31
N HIS A 498 1.10 7.89 -7.59
CA HIS A 498 -0.12 7.24 -8.07
C HIS A 498 -0.55 7.89 -9.39
N ASP A 499 -1.04 7.11 -10.36
CA ASP A 499 -1.37 7.59 -11.72
C ASP A 499 -2.30 8.81 -11.70
N MET A 500 -3.38 8.74 -10.91
CA MET A 500 -4.30 9.88 -10.71
C MET A 500 -3.63 11.14 -10.14
N ILE A 501 -2.60 11.02 -9.30
CA ILE A 501 -1.85 12.18 -8.75
C ILE A 501 -0.89 12.75 -9.80
N ARG A 502 -0.21 11.89 -10.56
CA ARG A 502 0.60 12.30 -11.72
C ARG A 502 -0.25 13.07 -12.72
N ASP A 503 -1.39 12.50 -13.08
CA ASP A 503 -2.27 13.04 -14.11
C ASP A 503 -2.94 14.35 -13.62
N MET A 504 -3.18 14.49 -12.32
CA MET A 504 -3.56 15.77 -11.71
C MET A 504 -2.48 16.83 -11.91
N GLY A 505 -1.20 16.50 -11.69
CA GLY A 505 -0.08 17.43 -11.94
C GLY A 505 0.02 17.85 -13.40
N ARG A 506 -0.16 16.91 -14.33
CA ARG A 506 -0.19 17.16 -15.76
C ARG A 506 -1.37 18.04 -16.19
N GLU A 507 -2.53 17.86 -15.58
CA GLU A 507 -3.72 18.68 -15.82
C GLU A 507 -3.55 20.11 -15.28
N ILE A 508 -2.90 20.29 -14.12
CA ILE A 508 -2.57 21.62 -13.59
C ILE A 508 -1.73 22.40 -14.60
N VAL A 509 -0.74 21.75 -15.24
CA VAL A 509 0.09 22.36 -16.30
C VAL A 509 -0.75 22.68 -17.54
N ARG A 510 -1.66 21.78 -17.94
CA ARG A 510 -2.55 22.01 -19.09
C ARG A 510 -3.45 23.22 -18.88
N LEU A 511 -3.96 23.41 -17.65
CA LEU A 511 -4.83 24.52 -17.27
C LEU A 511 -4.10 25.88 -17.19
N GLU A 512 -2.76 25.92 -17.26
CA GLU A 512 -2.05 27.20 -17.35
C GLU A 512 -2.35 27.98 -18.63
N SER A 513 -2.65 27.27 -19.73
CA SER A 513 -3.05 27.84 -21.01
C SER A 513 -3.55 26.75 -21.96
N GLU A 514 -4.60 27.04 -22.72
CA GLU A 514 -5.03 26.20 -23.83
C GLU A 514 -3.91 26.03 -24.88
N GLU A 515 -3.12 27.09 -25.14
CA GLU A 515 -2.00 27.06 -26.09
C GLU A 515 -0.75 26.41 -25.47
N PRO A 516 -0.24 25.28 -26.02
CA PRO A 516 0.91 24.58 -25.44
C PRO A 516 2.15 25.46 -25.24
N LYS A 517 2.47 26.31 -26.23
CA LYS A 517 3.64 27.22 -26.18
C LYS A 517 3.64 28.19 -24.99
N LYS A 518 2.48 28.43 -24.36
CA LYS A 518 2.32 29.32 -23.19
C LYS A 518 2.36 28.56 -21.86
N ARG A 519 2.48 27.23 -21.86
CA ARG A 519 2.57 26.42 -20.63
C ARG A 519 3.99 26.38 -20.09
N SER A 520 4.13 26.09 -18.79
CA SER A 520 5.43 25.96 -18.13
C SER A 520 6.14 24.64 -18.44
N ARG A 521 5.41 23.57 -18.74
CA ARG A 521 5.95 22.22 -18.97
C ARG A 521 5.27 21.58 -20.16
N LEU A 522 6.05 20.95 -21.03
CA LEU A 522 5.57 20.20 -22.19
C LEU A 522 5.91 18.73 -22.02
N TRP A 523 4.95 17.97 -21.48
CA TRP A 523 5.09 16.52 -21.23
C TRP A 523 4.42 15.67 -22.32
N CYS A 524 3.49 16.24 -23.09
CA CYS A 524 2.81 15.58 -24.19
C CYS A 524 3.67 15.68 -25.47
N HIS A 525 4.05 14.54 -26.06
CA HIS A 525 4.92 14.51 -27.24
C HIS A 525 4.34 15.26 -28.45
N LYS A 526 3.02 15.19 -28.65
CA LYS A 526 2.32 15.90 -29.74
C LYS A 526 2.46 17.42 -29.57
N ASP A 527 2.22 17.91 -28.37
CA ASP A 527 2.32 19.34 -28.03
C ASP A 527 3.77 19.83 -28.17
N SER A 528 4.75 19.05 -27.70
CA SER A 528 6.17 19.36 -27.87
C SER A 528 6.57 19.44 -29.34
N LEU A 529 6.12 18.48 -30.16
CA LEU A 529 6.41 18.45 -31.60
C LEU A 529 5.81 19.68 -32.31
N GLU A 530 4.57 20.04 -32.01
CA GLU A 530 3.92 21.24 -32.56
C GLU A 530 4.71 22.50 -32.21
N VAL A 531 5.08 22.68 -30.93
CA VAL A 531 5.81 23.87 -30.48
C VAL A 531 7.19 23.99 -31.12
N LEU A 532 7.90 22.86 -31.28
CA LEU A 532 9.22 22.83 -31.91
C LEU A 532 9.15 23.04 -33.42
N ARG A 533 8.21 22.39 -34.12
CA ARG A 533 8.01 22.53 -35.57
C ARG A 533 7.64 23.97 -35.95
N GLU A 534 6.75 24.59 -35.18
CA GLU A 534 6.30 25.97 -35.40
C GLU A 534 7.27 27.03 -34.84
N LYS A 535 8.36 26.60 -34.17
CA LYS A 535 9.39 27.49 -33.59
C LYS A 535 8.81 28.59 -32.69
N ASN A 536 7.72 28.26 -32.01
CA ASN A 536 6.90 29.23 -31.26
C ASN A 536 7.02 29.10 -29.74
N GLY A 537 7.99 28.32 -29.27
CA GLY A 537 8.35 28.19 -27.86
C GLY A 537 8.56 29.53 -27.17
N THR A 538 8.18 29.63 -25.89
CA THR A 538 8.27 30.87 -25.12
C THR A 538 9.14 30.72 -23.89
N LYS A 539 9.54 31.85 -23.30
CA LYS A 539 10.28 31.93 -22.03
C LYS A 539 9.55 31.34 -20.82
N ARG A 540 8.31 30.87 -20.96
CA ARG A 540 7.57 30.19 -19.88
C ARG A 540 7.98 28.74 -19.73
N ILE A 541 8.40 28.09 -20.81
CA ILE A 541 8.74 26.66 -20.84
C ILE A 541 9.99 26.42 -20.00
N GLN A 542 9.85 25.55 -18.99
CA GLN A 542 10.88 25.11 -18.04
C GLN A 542 11.31 23.67 -18.29
N GLY A 543 10.43 22.85 -18.89
CA GLY A 543 10.77 21.48 -19.26
C GLY A 543 10.02 21.01 -20.50
N LEU A 544 10.68 20.18 -21.30
CA LEU A 544 10.15 19.65 -22.57
C LEU A 544 10.57 18.19 -22.77
N VAL A 545 9.62 17.35 -23.18
CA VAL A 545 9.87 15.97 -23.61
C VAL A 545 9.35 15.77 -25.03
N LEU A 546 10.18 15.20 -25.90
CA LEU A 546 9.79 14.71 -27.22
C LEU A 546 10.40 13.32 -27.47
N ASP A 547 9.55 12.33 -27.71
CA ASP A 547 9.96 11.01 -28.19
C ASP A 547 9.25 10.78 -29.52
N MET A 548 10.00 10.74 -30.62
CA MET A 548 9.44 10.62 -31.97
C MET A 548 8.82 9.25 -32.20
N ARG A 549 9.26 8.21 -31.48
CA ARG A 549 8.71 6.85 -31.55
C ARG A 549 7.28 6.77 -31.00
N MET A 550 6.91 7.73 -30.15
CA MET A 550 5.56 7.82 -29.55
C MET A 550 4.57 8.57 -30.45
N HIS A 551 4.96 8.96 -31.69
CA HIS A 551 4.07 9.63 -32.62
C HIS A 551 3.15 8.63 -33.37
N PRO A 552 1.82 8.82 -33.42
CA PRO A 552 0.88 7.87 -34.04
C PRO A 552 1.11 7.61 -35.54
N ALA A 553 1.80 8.52 -36.23
CA ALA A 553 2.13 8.38 -37.65
C ALA A 553 3.49 7.68 -37.90
N HIS A 554 4.16 7.17 -36.87
CA HIS A 554 5.40 6.43 -37.01
C HIS A 554 5.11 5.01 -37.54
N ASN A 555 4.88 4.92 -38.85
CA ASN A 555 4.94 3.65 -39.56
C ASN A 555 6.42 3.43 -39.90
N PRO A 556 7.09 2.35 -39.46
CA PRO A 556 8.53 2.13 -39.68
C PRO A 556 8.92 2.01 -41.17
N ILE A 557 7.95 2.10 -42.08
CA ILE A 557 8.07 1.92 -43.53
C ILE A 557 8.06 3.28 -44.29
N ASN A 558 7.61 4.38 -43.68
CA ASN A 558 7.58 5.71 -44.31
C ASN A 558 8.37 6.74 -43.47
N THR A 559 9.70 6.63 -43.52
CA THR A 559 10.65 7.58 -42.91
C THR A 559 10.78 8.85 -43.77
N ASN A 560 9.75 9.69 -43.78
CA ASN A 560 10.02 11.12 -43.94
C ASN A 560 10.45 11.64 -42.56
N GLU A 561 11.73 11.46 -42.23
CA GLU A 561 12.34 11.96 -41.00
C GLU A 561 12.00 13.45 -40.83
N THR A 562 11.24 13.78 -39.78
CA THR A 562 10.91 15.19 -39.51
C THR A 562 12.13 15.83 -38.86
N ILE A 563 12.97 16.47 -39.67
CA ILE A 563 14.08 17.29 -39.19
C ILE A 563 13.52 18.55 -38.51
N LEU A 564 13.94 18.81 -37.28
CA LEU A 564 13.59 20.02 -36.53
C LEU A 564 14.78 20.98 -36.50
N GLU A 565 14.53 22.29 -36.43
CA GLU A 565 15.60 23.28 -36.37
C GLU A 565 15.94 23.66 -34.91
N THR A 566 17.23 23.77 -34.63
CA THR A 566 17.79 24.20 -33.34
C THR A 566 17.29 25.59 -32.89
N ASN A 567 16.98 26.50 -33.82
CA ASN A 567 16.44 27.82 -33.51
C ASN A 567 15.06 27.80 -32.83
N ALA A 568 14.37 26.65 -32.82
CA ALA A 568 13.12 26.46 -32.08
C ALA A 568 13.30 26.66 -30.57
N PHE A 569 14.49 26.39 -30.03
CA PHE A 569 14.80 26.52 -28.61
C PHE A 569 15.21 27.95 -28.21
N LYS A 570 15.55 28.80 -29.18
CA LYS A 570 16.14 30.14 -28.97
C LYS A 570 15.36 31.04 -28.03
N LYS A 571 14.03 30.95 -28.04
CA LYS A 571 13.12 31.78 -27.21
C LYS A 571 12.80 31.16 -25.84
N MET A 572 13.22 29.92 -25.58
CA MET A 572 12.90 29.15 -24.38
C MET A 572 13.93 29.36 -23.26
N HIS A 573 14.23 30.62 -22.92
CA HIS A 573 15.32 30.98 -22.00
C HIS A 573 15.25 30.40 -20.58
N LYS A 574 14.10 29.85 -20.16
CA LYS A 574 13.90 29.23 -18.84
C LYS A 574 13.90 27.69 -18.88
N LEU A 575 14.19 27.08 -20.03
CA LEU A 575 14.21 25.63 -20.17
C LEU A 575 15.39 25.05 -19.39
N GLN A 576 15.06 24.20 -18.42
CA GLN A 576 16.00 23.55 -17.50
C GLN A 576 16.06 22.04 -17.71
N LEU A 577 14.95 21.42 -18.12
CA LEU A 577 14.82 19.97 -18.30
C LEU A 577 14.47 19.64 -19.76
N LEU A 578 15.34 18.91 -20.45
CA LEU A 578 15.10 18.53 -21.84
C LEU A 578 15.30 17.03 -22.04
N HIS A 579 14.27 16.37 -22.56
CA HIS A 579 14.32 14.98 -22.96
C HIS A 579 13.96 14.86 -24.45
N LEU A 580 14.91 14.41 -25.26
CA LEU A 580 14.76 14.11 -26.67
C LEU A 580 15.05 12.62 -26.90
N SER A 581 14.21 11.96 -27.67
CA SER A 581 14.43 10.57 -28.09
C SER A 581 14.08 10.44 -29.56
N ASP A 582 15.03 9.94 -30.35
CA ASP A 582 14.86 9.74 -31.79
C ASP A 582 14.56 11.06 -32.54
N VAL A 583 15.19 12.15 -32.10
CA VAL A 583 14.99 13.51 -32.64
C VAL A 583 16.22 13.94 -33.44
N ILE A 584 15.99 14.32 -34.69
CA ILE A 584 16.99 14.88 -35.60
C ILE A 584 16.90 16.40 -35.57
N LEU A 585 18.01 17.06 -35.22
CA LEU A 585 18.12 18.52 -35.23
C LEU A 585 19.12 19.00 -36.27
N ASP A 586 18.78 20.09 -36.95
CA ASP A 586 19.65 20.83 -37.86
C ASP A 586 19.82 22.29 -37.43
N GLY A 587 20.97 22.90 -37.76
CA GLY A 587 21.30 24.29 -37.46
C GLY A 587 22.35 24.51 -36.36
N CYS A 588 22.30 25.70 -35.73
CA CYS A 588 23.31 26.17 -34.78
C CYS A 588 22.94 25.81 -33.32
N TYR A 589 23.79 25.02 -32.67
CA TYR A 589 23.55 24.57 -31.29
C TYR A 589 23.74 25.69 -30.25
N ALA A 590 24.34 26.83 -30.62
CA ALA A 590 24.33 28.04 -29.81
C ALA A 590 22.92 28.61 -29.54
N ASP A 591 21.91 28.21 -30.32
CA ASP A 591 20.52 28.62 -30.10
C ASP A 591 19.84 27.91 -28.91
N PHE A 592 20.50 26.92 -28.30
CA PHE A 592 19.99 26.30 -27.08
C PHE A 592 20.06 27.25 -25.86
N PRO A 593 19.16 27.07 -24.88
CA PRO A 593 19.17 27.87 -23.67
C PRO A 593 20.35 27.52 -22.77
N THR A 594 20.97 28.55 -22.19
CA THR A 594 22.17 28.42 -21.34
C THR A 594 21.89 27.85 -19.94
N GLY A 595 20.63 27.91 -19.49
CA GLY A 595 20.19 27.46 -18.16
C GLY A 595 19.77 26.00 -18.08
N LEU A 596 20.19 25.16 -19.04
CA LEU A 596 19.82 23.75 -19.07
C LEU A 596 20.58 22.96 -17.99
N SER A 597 19.84 22.28 -17.10
CA SER A 597 20.40 21.49 -15.98
C SER A 597 20.34 19.99 -16.22
N TRP A 598 19.37 19.49 -17.00
CA TRP A 598 19.27 18.09 -17.40
C TRP A 598 19.00 17.96 -18.89
N LEU A 599 19.80 17.14 -19.55
CA LEU A 599 19.66 16.77 -20.95
C LEU A 599 19.71 15.25 -21.07
N CYS A 600 18.58 14.66 -21.46
CA CYS A 600 18.51 13.27 -21.89
C CYS A 600 18.25 13.26 -23.39
N TRP A 601 19.18 12.77 -24.19
CA TRP A 601 19.08 12.74 -25.64
C TRP A 601 19.48 11.36 -26.17
N SER A 602 18.51 10.47 -26.31
CA SER A 602 18.79 9.15 -26.88
C SER A 602 18.87 9.19 -28.40
N GLN A 603 19.78 8.40 -28.98
CA GLN A 603 20.04 8.32 -30.42
C GLN A 603 20.53 9.65 -31.03
N PHE A 604 21.52 10.29 -30.38
CA PHE A 604 22.16 11.48 -30.92
C PHE A 604 23.04 11.12 -32.14
N LEU A 605 22.79 11.77 -33.28
CA LEU A 605 23.33 11.36 -34.57
C LEU A 605 24.71 11.93 -34.93
N LEU A 606 25.16 13.00 -34.28
CA LEU A 606 26.47 13.58 -34.61
C LEU A 606 27.61 12.75 -34.03
N ASP A 607 28.73 12.69 -34.75
CA ASP A 607 29.95 12.01 -34.28
C ASP A 607 30.57 12.66 -33.04
N SER A 608 30.18 13.89 -32.70
CA SER A 608 30.65 14.61 -31.50
C SER A 608 29.71 15.74 -31.12
N ILE A 609 29.67 16.10 -29.83
CA ILE A 609 28.85 17.22 -29.38
C ILE A 609 29.52 18.55 -29.75
N PRO A 610 28.79 19.49 -30.39
CA PRO A 610 29.34 20.77 -30.81
C PRO A 610 29.86 21.65 -29.67
N ILE A 611 30.93 22.41 -29.95
CA ILE A 611 31.58 23.30 -28.98
C ILE A 611 30.69 24.49 -28.60
N ASP A 612 29.86 24.97 -29.54
CA ASP A 612 28.95 26.10 -29.38
C ASP A 612 27.69 25.78 -28.57
N PHE A 613 27.43 24.50 -28.25
CA PHE A 613 26.27 24.09 -27.46
C PHE A 613 26.40 24.58 -26.00
N PRO A 614 25.56 25.49 -25.48
CA PRO A 614 25.73 26.04 -24.14
C PRO A 614 25.32 25.08 -23.01
N LEU A 615 26.27 24.25 -22.57
CA LEU A 615 26.07 23.24 -21.50
C LEU A 615 26.69 23.65 -20.15
N GLY A 616 27.09 24.92 -19.96
CA GLY A 616 27.83 25.35 -18.77
C GLY A 616 27.11 25.13 -17.43
N CYS A 617 25.77 25.15 -17.43
CA CYS A 617 24.94 24.90 -16.24
C CYS A 617 24.49 23.43 -16.11
N LEU A 618 24.86 22.56 -17.04
CA LEU A 618 24.35 21.20 -17.12
C LEU A 618 24.88 20.36 -15.96
N VAL A 619 23.97 19.69 -15.25
CA VAL A 619 24.29 18.80 -14.12
C VAL A 619 24.27 17.35 -14.55
N VAL A 620 23.36 16.97 -15.43
CA VAL A 620 23.24 15.59 -15.93
C VAL A 620 23.14 15.59 -17.44
N LEU A 621 24.03 14.83 -18.08
CA LEU A 621 24.03 14.56 -19.51
C LEU A 621 23.88 13.06 -19.76
N GLU A 622 22.79 12.68 -20.42
CA GLU A 622 22.54 11.32 -20.88
C GLU A 622 22.38 11.32 -22.39
N MET A 623 23.25 10.61 -23.09
CA MET A 623 23.26 10.49 -24.56
C MET A 623 23.43 9.03 -24.98
N GLN A 624 22.54 8.17 -24.50
CA GLN A 624 22.59 6.74 -24.76
C GLN A 624 22.29 6.41 -26.23
N TYR A 625 22.88 5.33 -26.75
CA TYR A 625 22.70 4.83 -28.11
C TYR A 625 23.10 5.83 -29.21
N SER A 626 24.10 6.65 -28.95
CA SER A 626 24.51 7.73 -29.86
C SER A 626 25.59 7.30 -30.85
N SER A 627 25.70 8.01 -31.96
CA SER A 627 26.74 7.79 -32.99
C SER A 627 28.08 8.45 -32.63
N LEU A 628 28.30 8.79 -31.36
CA LEU A 628 29.47 9.54 -30.90
C LEU A 628 30.75 8.73 -31.15
N ARG A 629 31.72 9.35 -31.83
CA ARG A 629 33.12 8.87 -31.95
C ARG A 629 34.02 9.48 -30.89
N GLN A 630 33.73 10.72 -30.51
CA GLN A 630 34.32 11.45 -29.40
C GLN A 630 33.20 12.24 -28.70
N VAL A 631 33.31 12.49 -27.40
CA VAL A 631 32.24 13.20 -26.67
C VAL A 631 32.11 14.66 -27.12
N TRP A 632 33.22 15.40 -27.26
CA TRP A 632 33.24 16.81 -27.66
C TRP A 632 34.15 17.07 -28.84
N LYS A 633 33.81 18.08 -29.65
CA LYS A 633 34.72 18.63 -30.67
C LYS A 633 35.51 19.79 -30.08
N GLY A 634 36.70 19.51 -29.52
CA GLY A 634 37.56 20.50 -28.86
C GLY A 634 37.37 20.61 -27.35
N THR A 635 37.95 21.63 -26.71
CA THR A 635 37.96 21.80 -25.25
C THR A 635 36.71 22.55 -24.77
N LYS A 636 36.01 22.00 -23.76
CA LYS A 636 34.76 22.57 -23.25
C LYS A 636 34.61 22.38 -21.75
N PHE A 637 34.70 23.47 -20.99
CA PHE A 637 34.61 23.47 -19.53
C PHE A 637 33.15 23.35 -19.04
N LEU A 638 32.86 22.32 -18.25
CA LEU A 638 31.54 21.96 -17.71
C LEU A 638 31.63 21.82 -16.17
N PRO A 639 31.65 22.94 -15.43
CA PRO A 639 31.88 22.92 -13.99
C PRO A 639 30.72 22.33 -13.20
N SER A 640 29.50 22.33 -13.74
CA SER A 640 28.31 21.85 -13.02
C SER A 640 28.01 20.36 -13.24
N LEU A 641 28.70 19.72 -14.19
CA LEU A 641 28.37 18.36 -14.62
C LEU A 641 28.74 17.35 -13.52
N LYS A 642 27.74 16.57 -13.11
CA LYS A 642 27.86 15.52 -12.09
C LYS A 642 27.66 14.12 -12.64
N ILE A 643 26.82 13.95 -13.66
CA ILE A 643 26.55 12.65 -14.27
C ILE A 643 26.75 12.76 -15.77
N LEU A 644 27.57 11.86 -16.32
CA LEU A 644 27.75 11.68 -17.75
C LEU A 644 27.47 10.22 -18.11
N ASP A 645 26.46 10.01 -18.93
CA ASP A 645 26.11 8.71 -19.50
C ASP A 645 26.12 8.80 -21.02
N VAL A 646 27.04 8.09 -21.66
CA VAL A 646 27.12 7.95 -23.13
C VAL A 646 27.06 6.47 -23.55
N SER A 647 26.39 5.64 -22.73
CA SER A 647 26.29 4.20 -22.94
C SER A 647 25.76 3.84 -24.33
N HIS A 648 26.18 2.69 -24.84
CA HIS A 648 25.85 2.16 -26.16
C HIS A 648 26.31 3.07 -27.32
N SER A 649 27.26 3.98 -27.09
CA SER A 649 27.95 4.70 -28.16
C SER A 649 29.02 3.79 -28.77
N HIS A 650 28.61 2.84 -29.61
CA HIS A 650 29.50 1.79 -30.11
C HIS A 650 30.68 2.31 -30.93
N ALA A 651 30.57 3.50 -31.54
CA ALA A 651 31.62 4.13 -32.33
C ALA A 651 32.62 4.96 -31.50
N LEU A 652 32.39 5.08 -30.18
CA LEU A 652 33.20 5.91 -29.29
C LEU A 652 34.59 5.30 -29.14
N THR A 653 35.62 5.97 -29.66
CA THR A 653 37.01 5.47 -29.62
C THR A 653 37.86 6.15 -28.56
N GLU A 654 37.60 7.42 -28.28
CA GLU A 654 38.37 8.26 -27.35
C GLU A 654 37.42 9.03 -26.41
N ILE A 655 37.84 9.19 -25.16
CA ILE A 655 37.11 9.98 -24.15
C ILE A 655 37.77 11.36 -23.99
N MET A 656 36.93 12.34 -23.65
CA MET A 656 37.32 13.72 -23.33
C MET A 656 38.40 13.85 -22.24
N ASP A 657 39.12 14.97 -22.27
CA ASP A 657 39.90 15.43 -21.11
C ASP A 657 38.97 15.77 -19.93
N PHE A 658 39.15 15.06 -18.81
CA PHE A 658 38.38 15.23 -17.59
C PHE A 658 38.72 16.48 -16.78
N SER A 659 39.82 17.18 -17.10
CA SER A 659 40.15 18.48 -16.49
C SER A 659 39.01 19.50 -16.64
N PHE A 660 38.18 19.29 -17.66
CA PHE A 660 37.05 20.15 -17.98
C PHE A 660 35.75 19.84 -17.22
N CYS A 661 35.64 18.69 -16.54
CA CYS A 661 34.45 18.31 -15.75
C CYS A 661 34.83 17.95 -14.29
N PRO A 662 35.43 18.88 -13.53
CA PRO A 662 36.05 18.58 -12.23
C PRO A 662 35.07 18.10 -11.14
N ASN A 663 33.77 18.31 -11.34
CA ASN A 663 32.72 17.95 -10.39
C ASN A 663 31.95 16.68 -10.75
N LEU A 664 32.45 15.89 -11.71
CA LEU A 664 31.81 14.64 -12.12
C LEU A 664 31.79 13.64 -10.95
N GLU A 665 30.61 13.10 -10.67
CA GLU A 665 30.33 12.12 -9.61
C GLU A 665 30.08 10.73 -10.20
N GLU A 666 29.49 10.63 -11.39
CA GLU A 666 29.18 9.37 -12.06
C GLU A 666 29.52 9.41 -13.55
N LEU A 667 30.23 8.39 -14.02
CA LEU A 667 30.58 8.20 -15.42
C LEU A 667 30.13 6.81 -15.89
N ILE A 668 29.30 6.78 -16.93
CA ILE A 668 28.65 5.57 -17.43
C ILE A 668 28.92 5.42 -18.92
N LEU A 669 29.65 4.37 -19.29
CA LEU A 669 30.14 4.05 -20.63
C LEU A 669 29.77 2.63 -21.05
N VAL A 670 28.62 2.11 -20.57
CA VAL A 670 28.24 0.71 -20.79
C VAL A 670 28.18 0.43 -22.29
N ASP A 671 28.77 -0.69 -22.74
CA ASP A 671 28.68 -1.19 -24.11
C ASP A 671 29.23 -0.21 -25.18
N CYS A 672 30.20 0.63 -24.78
CA CYS A 672 31.02 1.42 -25.70
C CYS A 672 32.11 0.53 -26.30
N THR A 673 31.77 -0.26 -27.30
CA THR A 673 32.59 -1.37 -27.80
C THR A 673 33.86 -0.96 -28.54
N SER A 674 33.91 0.24 -29.15
CA SER A 674 35.13 0.74 -29.82
C SER A 674 36.10 1.48 -28.90
N LEU A 675 35.77 1.62 -27.61
CA LEU A 675 36.61 2.35 -26.65
C LEU A 675 37.89 1.57 -26.40
N ILE A 676 39.05 2.21 -26.61
CA ILE A 676 40.37 1.55 -26.51
C ILE A 676 41.04 1.84 -25.17
N ASP A 677 40.97 3.08 -24.70
CA ASP A 677 41.57 3.53 -23.44
C ASP A 677 40.74 4.64 -22.78
N VAL A 678 41.13 5.01 -21.56
CA VAL A 678 40.54 6.13 -20.80
C VAL A 678 41.59 7.22 -20.66
N HIS A 679 41.18 8.48 -20.87
CA HIS A 679 42.08 9.63 -20.84
C HIS A 679 42.84 9.76 -19.50
N GLU A 680 44.14 10.06 -19.55
CA GLU A 680 45.04 10.06 -18.38
C GLU A 680 44.65 11.06 -17.28
N SER A 681 43.95 12.13 -17.66
CA SER A 681 43.48 13.19 -16.76
C SER A 681 42.34 12.78 -15.81
N ILE A 682 41.96 11.49 -15.78
CA ILE A 682 40.96 10.93 -14.85
C ILE A 682 41.28 11.27 -13.38
N GLU A 683 42.55 11.45 -13.02
CA GLU A 683 42.99 11.85 -11.67
C GLU A 683 42.38 13.19 -11.19
N ASN A 684 41.93 14.03 -12.12
CA ASN A 684 41.29 15.30 -11.79
C ASN A 684 39.87 15.12 -11.23
N LEU A 685 39.25 13.95 -11.42
CA LEU A 685 37.89 13.67 -10.97
C LEU A 685 37.83 13.27 -9.49
N LYS A 686 38.20 14.21 -8.62
CA LYS A 686 38.27 14.01 -7.17
C LYS A 686 36.92 13.66 -6.53
N ARG A 687 35.80 13.91 -7.22
CA ARG A 687 34.43 13.65 -6.77
C ARG A 687 33.79 12.41 -7.40
N LEU A 688 34.48 11.71 -8.29
CA LEU A 688 33.93 10.53 -8.97
C LEU A 688 33.70 9.42 -7.95
N VAL A 689 32.44 9.01 -7.80
CA VAL A 689 31.98 7.96 -6.88
C VAL A 689 31.74 6.65 -7.62
N SER A 690 31.24 6.72 -8.86
CA SER A 690 30.89 5.55 -9.67
C SER A 690 31.45 5.66 -11.08
N PHE A 691 32.13 4.60 -11.53
CA PHE A 691 32.59 4.48 -12.91
C PHE A 691 32.19 3.11 -13.48
N ASN A 692 31.35 3.12 -14.51
CA ASN A 692 30.83 1.93 -15.16
C ASN A 692 31.28 1.86 -16.63
N MET A 693 32.10 0.86 -16.96
CA MET A 693 32.59 0.54 -18.30
C MET A 693 32.20 -0.89 -18.71
N LYS A 694 31.08 -1.39 -18.19
CA LYS A 694 30.60 -2.74 -18.49
C LYS A 694 30.51 -2.96 -20.01
N ASP A 695 30.96 -4.11 -20.49
CA ASP A 695 30.92 -4.53 -21.90
C ASP A 695 31.71 -3.62 -22.87
N CYS A 696 32.67 -2.81 -22.37
CA CYS A 696 33.68 -2.14 -23.20
C CYS A 696 34.72 -3.14 -23.71
N LYS A 697 34.36 -3.94 -24.72
CA LYS A 697 35.13 -5.11 -25.16
C LYS A 697 36.51 -4.80 -25.71
N ASN A 698 36.72 -3.66 -26.37
CA ASN A 698 38.04 -3.27 -26.90
C ASN A 698 38.90 -2.47 -25.92
N LEU A 699 38.43 -2.24 -24.69
CA LEU A 699 39.21 -1.52 -23.68
C LEU A 699 40.46 -2.33 -23.32
N ARG A 700 41.64 -1.78 -23.63
CA ARG A 700 42.93 -2.46 -23.44
C ARG A 700 43.63 -2.05 -22.16
N MET A 701 43.63 -0.76 -21.81
CA MET A 701 44.37 -0.27 -20.65
C MET A 701 43.55 0.70 -19.79
N LEU A 702 43.82 0.68 -18.49
CA LEU A 702 43.42 1.74 -17.56
C LEU A 702 44.60 2.69 -17.33
N PRO A 703 44.37 4.01 -17.23
CA PRO A 703 45.43 4.97 -16.95
C PRO A 703 46.02 4.75 -15.55
N LYS A 704 47.35 4.81 -15.44
CA LYS A 704 48.08 4.56 -14.17
C LYS A 704 47.60 5.47 -13.03
N ASN A 705 47.25 6.71 -13.37
CA ASN A 705 46.82 7.73 -12.42
C ASN A 705 45.39 7.49 -11.89
N MET A 706 44.66 6.51 -12.42
CA MET A 706 43.33 6.13 -11.92
C MET A 706 43.37 5.67 -10.44
N CYS A 707 44.53 5.17 -9.97
CA CYS A 707 44.71 4.82 -8.56
C CYS A 707 44.69 6.02 -7.59
N LEU A 708 44.78 7.25 -8.11
CA LEU A 708 44.73 8.50 -7.33
C LEU A 708 43.30 8.99 -7.07
N LEU A 709 42.27 8.27 -7.54
CA LEU A 709 40.87 8.61 -7.30
C LEU A 709 40.47 8.35 -5.84
N GLU A 710 40.42 9.41 -5.04
CA GLU A 710 40.14 9.34 -3.60
C GLU A 710 38.67 9.04 -3.25
N SER A 711 37.72 9.32 -4.14
CA SER A 711 36.27 9.18 -3.89
C SER A 711 35.62 7.99 -4.59
N LEU A 712 36.35 7.24 -5.42
CA LEU A 712 35.77 6.19 -6.25
C LEU A 712 35.39 4.99 -5.39
N GLU A 713 34.07 4.77 -5.23
CA GLU A 713 33.53 3.68 -4.42
C GLU A 713 33.10 2.49 -5.27
N THR A 714 32.66 2.71 -6.51
CA THR A 714 32.15 1.66 -7.41
C THR A 714 32.87 1.69 -8.76
N LEU A 715 33.45 0.56 -9.15
CA LEU A 715 34.08 0.34 -10.45
C LEU A 715 33.53 -0.93 -11.10
N ILE A 716 32.92 -0.79 -12.27
CA ILE A 716 32.34 -1.90 -13.04
C ILE A 716 33.09 -2.04 -14.36
N LEU A 717 33.76 -3.17 -14.55
CA LEU A 717 34.56 -3.56 -15.72
C LEU A 717 34.07 -4.88 -16.33
N SER A 718 32.95 -5.44 -15.85
CA SER A 718 32.44 -6.74 -16.31
C SER A 718 32.28 -6.74 -17.85
N GLY A 719 32.76 -7.79 -18.52
CA GLY A 719 32.69 -7.92 -19.98
C GLY A 719 33.77 -7.18 -20.77
N CYS A 720 34.73 -6.51 -20.12
CA CYS A 720 35.93 -5.96 -20.76
C CYS A 720 36.94 -7.08 -21.08
N SER A 721 36.68 -7.83 -22.14
CA SER A 721 37.42 -9.05 -22.49
C SER A 721 38.89 -8.81 -22.91
N ASN A 722 39.22 -7.64 -23.46
CA ASN A 722 40.57 -7.32 -23.95
C ASN A 722 41.42 -6.51 -22.94
N LEU A 723 40.97 -6.40 -21.70
CA LEU A 723 41.64 -5.58 -20.69
C LEU A 723 42.94 -6.23 -20.21
N ASP A 724 44.05 -5.48 -20.33
CA ASP A 724 45.39 -5.92 -19.95
C ASP A 724 45.47 -6.28 -18.45
N GLU A 725 46.15 -7.39 -18.16
CA GLU A 725 46.45 -7.90 -16.83
C GLU A 725 47.14 -6.87 -15.92
N LEU A 726 47.92 -5.94 -16.49
CA LEU A 726 48.56 -4.84 -15.75
C LEU A 726 47.55 -3.93 -15.02
N ALA A 727 46.27 -3.92 -15.43
CA ALA A 727 45.22 -3.19 -14.72
C ALA A 727 45.00 -3.70 -13.29
N VAL A 728 45.39 -4.95 -12.97
CA VAL A 728 45.37 -5.49 -11.59
C VAL A 728 46.16 -4.61 -10.63
N GLU A 729 47.35 -4.16 -11.02
CA GLU A 729 48.20 -3.35 -10.12
C GLU A 729 47.59 -1.98 -9.80
N ILE A 730 46.88 -1.40 -10.77
CA ILE A 730 46.20 -0.12 -10.63
C ILE A 730 45.02 -0.25 -9.66
N VAL A 731 44.17 -1.25 -9.88
CA VAL A 731 42.98 -1.49 -9.03
C VAL A 731 43.38 -1.89 -7.61
N LYS A 732 44.50 -2.60 -7.40
CA LYS A 732 45.01 -2.93 -6.05
C LYS A 732 45.37 -1.71 -5.21
N LYS A 733 45.81 -0.63 -5.87
CA LYS A 733 46.23 0.61 -5.21
C LYS A 733 45.06 1.54 -4.85
N MET A 734 43.84 1.24 -5.30
CA MET A 734 42.65 2.05 -5.01
C MET A 734 42.16 1.80 -3.58
N GLY A 735 42.40 2.75 -2.68
CA GLY A 735 42.05 2.63 -1.26
C GLY A 735 40.56 2.80 -0.95
N SER A 736 39.82 3.54 -1.77
CA SER A 736 38.43 3.95 -1.51
C SER A 736 37.37 3.04 -2.12
N LEU A 737 37.79 2.06 -2.92
CA LEU A 737 36.90 1.20 -3.69
C LEU A 737 36.16 0.20 -2.78
N LYS A 738 34.83 0.24 -2.82
CA LYS A 738 33.93 -0.64 -2.06
C LYS A 738 33.35 -1.76 -2.91
N VAL A 739 33.06 -1.47 -4.18
CA VAL A 739 32.44 -2.39 -5.14
C VAL A 739 33.32 -2.46 -6.40
N LEU A 740 33.75 -3.67 -6.74
CA LEU A 740 34.49 -3.97 -7.95
C LEU A 740 33.82 -5.15 -8.67
N GLU A 741 33.35 -4.92 -9.89
CA GLU A 741 32.80 -5.98 -10.76
C GLU A 741 33.69 -6.19 -11.97
N ILE A 742 34.27 -7.39 -12.11
CA ILE A 742 35.26 -7.72 -13.16
C ILE A 742 34.89 -9.02 -13.90
N VAL A 743 33.62 -9.43 -13.87
CA VAL A 743 33.17 -10.71 -14.44
C VAL A 743 33.40 -10.72 -15.95
N GLY A 744 34.07 -11.75 -16.48
CA GLY A 744 34.35 -11.83 -17.93
C GLY A 744 35.47 -10.89 -18.38
N THR A 745 36.44 -10.64 -17.51
CA THR A 745 37.70 -9.93 -17.82
C THR A 745 38.90 -10.83 -17.51
N PRO A 746 40.06 -10.61 -18.15
CA PRO A 746 41.31 -11.31 -17.77
C PRO A 746 41.69 -11.11 -16.30
N LEU A 747 41.30 -9.98 -15.70
CA LEU A 747 41.51 -9.68 -14.27
C LEU A 747 40.80 -10.67 -13.34
N SER A 748 39.70 -11.28 -13.79
CA SER A 748 38.92 -12.21 -12.96
C SER A 748 39.69 -13.49 -12.60
N GLU A 749 40.67 -13.88 -13.42
CA GLU A 749 41.54 -15.04 -13.20
C GLU A 749 42.71 -14.71 -12.29
N LEU A 750 43.22 -13.47 -12.38
CA LEU A 750 44.37 -12.98 -11.62
C LEU A 750 44.04 -12.40 -10.24
N TRP A 751 42.75 -12.30 -9.90
CA TRP A 751 42.27 -11.70 -8.66
C TRP A 751 41.58 -12.73 -7.72
N PRO A 752 42.30 -13.74 -7.20
CA PRO A 752 41.69 -14.76 -6.35
C PRO A 752 41.44 -14.33 -4.88
N GLN A 753 41.87 -13.13 -4.44
CA GLN A 753 41.82 -12.76 -3.00
C GLN A 753 41.05 -11.49 -2.60
N ARG A 754 40.41 -10.77 -3.53
CA ARG A 754 39.48 -9.67 -3.19
C ARG A 754 38.21 -9.61 -4.04
N SER A 755 38.07 -10.50 -5.02
CA SER A 755 36.87 -10.64 -5.83
C SER A 755 35.99 -11.67 -5.11
N SER A 756 34.83 -11.22 -4.63
CA SER A 756 33.81 -11.98 -3.88
C SER A 756 33.74 -11.78 -2.36
N THR A 757 33.66 -10.54 -1.91
CA THR A 757 32.81 -10.21 -0.76
C THR A 757 31.78 -9.22 -1.28
N ILE A 758 30.51 -9.58 -1.47
CA ILE A 758 29.55 -10.03 -0.43
C ILE A 758 28.62 -11.17 -0.93
N THR A 759 28.75 -11.64 -2.16
CA THR A 759 27.78 -12.59 -2.73
C THR A 759 28.13 -14.08 -2.59
N ASN A 760 29.41 -14.44 -2.37
CA ASN A 760 29.83 -15.85 -2.26
C ASN A 760 30.13 -16.31 -0.83
N SER A 761 30.33 -15.43 0.15
CA SER A 761 30.67 -15.85 1.52
C SER A 761 29.54 -16.68 2.15
N ALA A 762 28.29 -16.24 1.99
CA ALA A 762 27.13 -16.98 2.49
C ALA A 762 26.98 -18.35 1.80
N GLU A 763 27.14 -18.42 0.47
CA GLU A 763 26.96 -19.65 -0.32
C GLU A 763 28.02 -20.70 0.06
N TRP A 764 29.30 -20.32 0.18
CA TRP A 764 30.35 -21.23 0.67
C TRP A 764 30.17 -21.61 2.14
N ILE A 765 29.66 -20.70 2.98
CA ILE A 765 29.32 -21.04 4.38
C ILE A 765 28.21 -22.07 4.42
N PHE A 766 27.15 -21.96 3.60
CA PHE A 766 26.06 -22.94 3.57
C PHE A 766 26.53 -24.31 3.08
N LEU A 767 27.32 -24.35 2.00
CA LEU A 767 27.90 -25.60 1.48
C LEU A 767 28.86 -26.25 2.47
N ALA A 768 29.77 -25.47 3.08
CA ALA A 768 30.72 -25.99 4.07
C ALA A 768 30.03 -26.46 5.36
N THR A 769 29.03 -25.71 5.84
CA THR A 769 28.27 -26.11 7.04
C THR A 769 27.44 -27.36 6.78
N SER A 770 26.76 -27.45 5.65
CA SER A 770 26.00 -28.65 5.26
C SER A 770 26.91 -29.88 5.16
N LEU A 771 28.05 -29.78 4.47
CA LEU A 771 29.02 -30.87 4.34
C LEU A 771 29.60 -31.31 5.69
N CYS A 772 29.93 -30.38 6.59
CA CYS A 772 30.41 -30.72 7.93
C CYS A 772 29.35 -31.50 8.73
N MET A 773 28.09 -31.10 8.64
CA MET A 773 26.98 -31.78 9.34
C MET A 773 26.74 -33.17 8.77
N GLU A 774 26.87 -33.38 7.45
CA GLU A 774 26.79 -34.71 6.83
C GLU A 774 27.94 -35.63 7.24
N ILE A 775 29.18 -35.13 7.29
CA ILE A 775 30.34 -35.91 7.75
C ILE A 775 30.17 -36.32 9.21
N LEU A 776 29.74 -35.38 10.07
CA LEU A 776 29.47 -35.68 11.49
C LEU A 776 28.32 -36.67 11.65
N SER A 777 27.26 -36.54 10.84
CA SER A 777 26.15 -37.50 10.81
C SER A 777 26.64 -38.90 10.47
N ALA A 778 27.48 -39.04 9.44
CA ALA A 778 28.02 -40.33 9.03
C ALA A 778 28.95 -40.93 10.09
N ALA A 779 29.73 -40.11 10.79
CA ALA A 779 30.55 -40.56 11.91
C ALA A 779 29.69 -41.05 13.09
N CYS A 780 28.60 -40.34 13.41
CA CYS A 780 27.63 -40.79 14.41
C CYS A 780 26.96 -42.11 14.01
N ASP A 781 26.62 -42.28 12.72
CA ASP A 781 26.03 -43.50 12.20
C ASP A 781 26.99 -44.69 12.28
N GLN A 782 28.31 -44.48 12.12
CA GLN A 782 29.33 -45.53 12.31
C GLN A 782 29.56 -45.88 13.78
N ALA A 783 29.44 -44.91 14.69
CA ALA A 783 29.56 -45.13 16.13
C ALA A 783 28.30 -45.75 16.76
N SER A 784 27.20 -45.83 15.99
CA SER A 784 25.91 -46.32 16.47
C SER A 784 25.86 -47.85 16.60
N SER A 785 25.29 -48.33 17.70
CA SER A 785 25.09 -49.76 17.96
C SER A 785 23.77 -50.01 18.70
N PRO A 786 23.25 -51.26 18.72
CA PRO A 786 22.04 -51.59 19.48
C PRO A 786 22.14 -51.32 20.99
N SER A 787 23.36 -51.29 21.54
CA SER A 787 23.63 -50.96 22.95
C SER A 787 23.68 -49.45 23.23
N GLU A 788 23.94 -48.62 22.22
CA GLU A 788 24.04 -47.16 22.36
C GLU A 788 23.28 -46.42 21.24
N PRO A 789 21.93 -46.45 21.25
CA PRO A 789 21.09 -45.86 20.19
C PRO A 789 21.12 -44.32 20.16
N ARG A 790 21.73 -43.68 21.18
CA ARG A 790 21.82 -42.21 21.27
C ARG A 790 22.64 -41.61 20.12
N TYR A 791 23.69 -42.29 19.68
CA TYR A 791 24.49 -41.81 18.53
C TYR A 791 23.69 -41.84 17.23
N ALA A 792 22.78 -42.81 17.05
CA ALA A 792 21.91 -42.88 15.88
C ALA A 792 20.87 -41.74 15.87
N LEU A 793 20.39 -41.35 17.05
CA LEU A 793 19.54 -40.17 17.20
C LEU A 793 20.28 -38.88 16.86
N PHE A 794 21.52 -38.73 17.34
CA PHE A 794 22.36 -37.56 17.01
C PHE A 794 22.71 -37.52 15.52
N GLY A 795 23.06 -38.64 14.90
CA GLY A 795 23.27 -38.76 13.46
C GLY A 795 22.05 -38.29 12.67
N MET A 796 20.86 -38.79 13.02
CA MET A 796 19.60 -38.37 12.39
C MET A 796 19.36 -36.85 12.49
N LEU A 797 19.58 -36.25 13.67
CA LEU A 797 19.39 -34.82 13.87
C LEU A 797 20.37 -33.99 13.04
N LEU A 798 21.63 -34.42 12.92
CA LEU A 798 22.65 -33.77 12.11
C LEU A 798 22.32 -33.85 10.61
N ALA A 799 21.86 -35.01 10.12
CA ALA A 799 21.40 -35.15 8.74
C ALA A 799 20.21 -34.21 8.44
N PHE A 800 19.25 -34.10 9.36
CA PHE A 800 18.10 -33.21 9.18
C PHE A 800 18.51 -31.73 9.16
N ALA A 801 19.45 -31.35 10.01
CA ALA A 801 20.01 -30.00 10.01
C ALA A 801 20.74 -29.69 8.69
N ALA A 802 21.53 -30.63 8.14
CA ALA A 802 22.19 -30.47 6.85
C ALA A 802 21.17 -30.25 5.71
N LEU A 803 20.12 -31.06 5.65
CA LEU A 803 19.06 -30.91 4.65
C LEU A 803 18.35 -29.56 4.74
N LEU A 804 18.05 -29.08 5.96
CA LEU A 804 17.48 -27.76 6.20
C LEU A 804 18.39 -26.64 5.70
N THR A 805 19.71 -26.75 5.92
CA THR A 805 20.66 -25.75 5.40
C THR A 805 20.68 -25.68 3.87
N CYS A 806 20.60 -26.82 3.18
CA CYS A 806 20.49 -26.88 1.72
C CYS A 806 19.19 -26.24 1.20
N ILE A 807 18.06 -26.51 1.84
CA ILE A 807 16.77 -25.90 1.47
C ILE A 807 16.80 -24.39 1.69
N TRP A 808 17.41 -23.93 2.79
CA TRP A 808 17.54 -22.51 3.09
C TRP A 808 18.39 -21.77 2.06
N GLU A 809 19.47 -22.39 1.59
CA GLU A 809 20.31 -21.86 0.52
C GLU A 809 19.51 -21.70 -0.80
N LEU A 810 18.72 -22.70 -1.18
CA LEU A 810 17.86 -22.64 -2.37
C LEU A 810 16.82 -21.53 -2.28
N ILE A 811 16.20 -21.34 -1.11
CA ILE A 811 15.24 -20.25 -0.86
C ILE A 811 15.95 -18.90 -0.95
N TYR A 812 17.12 -18.76 -0.32
CA TYR A 812 17.93 -17.54 -0.37
C TYR A 812 18.33 -17.18 -1.82
N LYS A 813 18.76 -18.15 -2.61
CA LYS A 813 19.07 -17.97 -4.04
C LYS A 813 17.83 -17.61 -4.87
N GLY A 814 16.69 -18.26 -4.60
CA GLY A 814 15.41 -17.94 -5.25
C GLY A 814 14.93 -16.52 -4.97
N MET A 815 15.11 -16.03 -3.75
CA MET A 815 14.81 -14.64 -3.36
C MET A 815 15.75 -13.63 -4.03
N LYS A 816 17.04 -13.97 -4.19
CA LYS A 816 18.05 -13.10 -4.81
C LYS A 816 17.89 -12.95 -6.33
N LYS A 817 17.40 -13.99 -7.03
CA LYS A 817 17.24 -14.00 -8.51
C LYS A 817 15.86 -13.54 -9.03
N ASN A 818 14.93 -13.09 -8.19
CA ASN A 818 13.59 -12.63 -8.60
C ASN A 818 12.81 -13.63 -9.52
N VAL A 819 12.92 -14.93 -9.26
CA VAL A 819 12.17 -15.95 -10.02
C VAL A 819 10.74 -16.07 -9.49
N VAL A 820 9.74 -15.79 -10.34
CA VAL A 820 8.32 -16.02 -10.05
C VAL A 820 8.04 -17.51 -10.09
N TRP A 821 7.44 -18.07 -9.03
CA TRP A 821 7.19 -19.51 -8.88
C TRP A 821 6.08 -19.98 -9.83
N GLY A 822 6.45 -20.26 -11.08
CA GLY A 822 5.61 -20.85 -12.12
C GLY A 822 5.92 -22.33 -12.35
N ARG A 823 4.91 -23.11 -12.76
CA ARG A 823 4.90 -24.59 -12.87
C ARG A 823 5.91 -25.23 -13.86
N ARG A 824 6.80 -24.45 -14.48
CA ARG A 824 7.90 -24.93 -15.33
C ARG A 824 9.19 -24.23 -14.92
N GLY A 825 9.88 -24.74 -13.91
CA GLY A 825 11.03 -24.06 -13.33
C GLY A 825 12.05 -24.92 -12.59
N CYS A 826 12.02 -26.25 -12.67
CA CYS A 826 13.05 -27.05 -11.97
C CYS A 826 14.46 -26.82 -12.55
N HIS A 827 14.64 -26.64 -13.86
CA HIS A 827 15.95 -26.39 -14.46
C HIS A 827 16.48 -24.95 -14.29
N MET A 828 15.64 -23.99 -13.90
CA MET A 828 16.08 -22.60 -13.61
C MET A 828 16.39 -22.37 -12.12
N LEU A 829 15.82 -23.18 -11.23
CA LEU A 829 16.05 -23.10 -9.79
C LEU A 829 17.43 -23.63 -9.39
N PHE A 830 17.84 -24.75 -9.97
CA PHE A 830 19.15 -25.34 -9.77
C PHE A 830 20.09 -24.80 -10.84
N GLY A 831 20.96 -23.85 -10.45
CA GLY A 831 21.85 -23.17 -11.39
C GLY A 831 22.95 -24.06 -11.98
N SER A 832 23.02 -25.32 -11.52
CA SER A 832 23.88 -26.40 -12.02
C SER A 832 23.33 -27.74 -11.56
N ASP A 833 23.67 -28.85 -12.24
CA ASP A 833 23.30 -30.21 -11.81
C ASP A 833 23.76 -30.52 -10.37
N ILE A 834 24.78 -29.80 -9.87
CA ILE A 834 25.41 -29.95 -8.55
C ILE A 834 24.42 -29.74 -7.40
N GLU A 835 23.62 -28.67 -7.44
CA GLU A 835 22.71 -28.32 -6.34
C GLU A 835 21.58 -29.35 -6.19
N LEU A 836 21.18 -29.99 -7.30
CA LEU A 836 20.22 -31.09 -7.31
C LEU A 836 20.82 -32.37 -6.72
N PHE A 837 22.07 -32.69 -7.05
CA PHE A 837 22.80 -33.81 -6.45
C PHE A 837 23.04 -33.62 -4.95
N VAL A 838 23.35 -32.39 -4.51
CA VAL A 838 23.55 -32.09 -3.08
C VAL A 838 22.24 -32.28 -2.30
N LEU A 839 21.12 -31.76 -2.82
CA LEU A 839 19.81 -31.94 -2.19
C LEU A 839 19.38 -33.41 -2.18
N ALA A 840 19.58 -34.14 -3.28
CA ALA A 840 19.28 -35.57 -3.36
C ALA A 840 20.14 -36.40 -2.39
N GLY A 841 21.43 -36.06 -2.26
CA GLY A 841 22.35 -36.66 -1.28
C GLY A 841 21.87 -36.46 0.16
N GLY A 842 21.53 -35.22 0.53
CA GLY A 842 21.02 -34.91 1.87
C GLY A 842 19.70 -35.62 2.19
N ILE A 843 18.78 -35.73 1.21
CA ILE A 843 17.53 -36.50 1.37
C ILE A 843 17.83 -37.99 1.59
N ALA A 844 18.70 -38.59 0.79
CA ALA A 844 19.06 -39.99 0.91
C ALA A 844 19.73 -40.29 2.26
N GLN A 845 20.65 -39.43 2.71
CA GLN A 845 21.31 -39.57 4.00
C GLN A 845 20.31 -39.44 5.17
N CYS A 846 19.38 -38.48 5.13
CA CYS A 846 18.29 -38.39 6.11
C CYS A 846 17.47 -39.69 6.19
N VAL A 847 17.09 -40.25 5.05
CA VAL A 847 16.31 -41.50 5.01
C VAL A 847 17.11 -42.66 5.61
N CYS A 848 18.39 -42.78 5.28
CA CYS A 848 19.27 -43.80 5.84
C CYS A 848 19.42 -43.69 7.36
N SER A 849 19.71 -42.50 7.90
CA SER A 849 19.86 -42.30 9.35
C SER A 849 18.53 -42.51 10.11
N ILE A 850 17.38 -42.20 9.50
CA ILE A 850 16.05 -42.52 10.06
C ILE A 850 15.84 -44.04 10.16
N ILE A 851 16.11 -44.77 9.08
CA ILE A 851 15.97 -46.23 9.06
C ILE A 851 16.89 -46.85 10.11
N GLN A 852 18.15 -46.40 10.17
CA GLN A 852 19.15 -46.90 11.12
C GLN A 852 18.72 -46.69 12.58
N TYR A 853 18.22 -45.50 12.94
CA TYR A 853 17.68 -45.25 14.27
C TYR A 853 16.49 -46.16 14.61
N ILE A 854 15.55 -46.34 13.68
CA ILE A 854 14.36 -47.19 13.90
C ILE A 854 14.77 -48.64 14.20
N TYR A 855 15.79 -49.17 13.53
CA TYR A 855 16.30 -50.52 13.78
C TYR A 855 16.98 -50.65 15.15
N TYR A 856 17.83 -49.68 15.52
CA TYR A 856 18.52 -49.74 16.81
C TYR A 856 17.59 -49.53 18.01
N VAL A 857 16.56 -48.69 17.90
CA VAL A 857 15.52 -48.55 18.94
C VAL A 857 14.71 -49.84 19.11
N ARG A 858 14.66 -50.71 18.08
CA ARG A 858 13.99 -52.01 18.13
C ARG A 858 14.93 -53.17 18.51
N HIS A 859 16.15 -52.89 18.96
CA HIS A 859 17.19 -53.88 19.31
C HIS A 859 17.48 -54.91 18.20
N ALA A 860 17.40 -54.49 16.94
CA ALA A 860 17.73 -55.32 15.78
C ALA A 860 19.04 -54.83 15.13
N ASP A 861 19.83 -55.76 14.58
CA ASP A 861 21.04 -55.42 13.84
C ASP A 861 20.70 -54.73 12.52
N ASN A 862 21.39 -53.61 12.24
CA ASN A 862 21.18 -52.81 11.04
C ASN A 862 21.72 -53.55 9.78
N PRO A 863 20.91 -53.70 8.71
CA PRO A 863 21.37 -54.31 7.47
C PRO A 863 22.33 -53.44 6.63
N ILE A 864 22.44 -52.13 6.91
CA ILE A 864 23.27 -51.19 6.14
C ILE A 864 24.49 -50.78 6.98
N LYS A 865 25.58 -51.55 6.92
CA LYS A 865 26.77 -51.32 7.78
C LYS A 865 27.70 -50.19 7.34
N MET A 866 27.55 -49.63 6.14
CA MET A 866 28.41 -48.56 5.63
C MET A 866 27.60 -47.64 4.70
N SER A 867 27.44 -46.36 5.07
CA SER A 867 26.99 -45.33 4.13
C SER A 867 28.21 -44.89 3.30
N LEU A 868 28.29 -45.36 2.06
CA LEU A 868 29.25 -44.86 1.06
C LEU A 868 28.88 -43.46 0.55
N LEU A 869 27.73 -42.89 0.98
CA LEU A 869 27.21 -41.62 0.47
C LEU A 869 28.13 -40.42 0.69
N PRO A 870 28.79 -40.21 1.84
CA PRO A 870 29.70 -39.08 2.03
C PRO A 870 30.93 -39.17 1.11
N ALA A 871 31.42 -40.38 0.86
CA ALA A 871 32.52 -40.61 -0.09
C ALA A 871 32.05 -40.36 -1.53
N ILE A 872 30.86 -40.82 -1.91
CA ILE A 872 30.25 -40.52 -3.22
C ILE A 872 30.00 -39.02 -3.37
N PHE A 873 29.58 -38.33 -2.31
CA PHE A 873 29.35 -36.88 -2.28
C PHE A 873 30.65 -36.09 -2.51
N VAL A 874 31.72 -36.46 -1.81
CA VAL A 874 33.06 -35.86 -1.99
C VAL A 874 33.62 -36.18 -3.38
N ILE A 875 33.44 -37.40 -3.88
CA ILE A 875 33.86 -37.78 -5.24
C ILE A 875 33.06 -37.00 -6.30
N CYS A 876 31.76 -36.81 -6.12
CA CYS A 876 30.93 -35.99 -7.01
C CYS A 876 31.38 -34.52 -7.01
N LEU A 877 31.70 -33.95 -5.84
CA LEU A 877 32.24 -32.58 -5.70
C LEU A 877 33.62 -32.42 -6.36
N ILE A 878 34.51 -33.40 -6.19
CA ILE A 878 35.86 -33.37 -6.81
C ILE A 878 35.76 -33.59 -8.32
N ALA A 879 34.95 -34.55 -8.78
CA ALA A 879 34.73 -34.81 -10.20
C ALA A 879 34.10 -33.62 -10.93
N THR A 880 33.26 -32.83 -10.26
CA THR A 880 32.69 -31.60 -10.84
C THR A 880 33.64 -30.41 -10.81
N ARG A 881 34.54 -30.31 -9.82
CA ARG A 881 35.62 -29.32 -9.85
C ARG A 881 36.57 -29.59 -11.02
N LEU A 882 36.91 -30.86 -11.23
CA LEU A 882 37.73 -31.31 -12.36
C LEU A 882 37.00 -31.18 -13.71
N SER A 883 35.68 -31.37 -13.77
CA SER A 883 34.91 -31.18 -15.02
C SER A 883 34.72 -29.70 -15.38
N ARG A 884 34.66 -28.81 -14.40
CA ARG A 884 34.59 -27.35 -14.58
C ARG A 884 35.93 -26.78 -15.06
N GLU A 885 37.04 -27.26 -14.50
CA GLU A 885 38.39 -26.98 -15.01
C GLU A 885 38.59 -27.56 -16.43
N ARG A 886 38.05 -28.76 -16.71
CA ARG A 886 38.07 -29.33 -18.08
C ARG A 886 37.26 -28.52 -19.08
N MET A 887 36.03 -28.09 -18.74
CA MET A 887 35.22 -27.26 -19.64
C MET A 887 35.86 -25.90 -19.93
N GLN A 888 36.62 -25.33 -18.99
CA GLN A 888 37.42 -24.12 -19.26
C GLN A 888 38.54 -24.41 -20.27
N THR A 889 39.25 -25.54 -20.16
CA THR A 889 40.27 -25.92 -21.16
C THR A 889 39.71 -26.33 -22.53
N THR A 890 38.48 -26.88 -22.63
CA THR A 890 37.91 -27.24 -23.94
C THR A 890 37.43 -26.04 -24.76
N TYR A 891 37.10 -24.92 -24.11
CA TYR A 891 36.77 -23.67 -24.80
C TYR A 891 38.02 -22.96 -25.36
N GLU A 892 39.21 -23.19 -24.78
CA GLU A 892 40.48 -22.62 -25.28
C GLU A 892 41.03 -23.34 -26.54
N THR A 893 40.56 -24.56 -26.85
CA THR A 893 40.98 -25.31 -28.05
C THR A 893 39.95 -25.29 -29.20
N GLY A 894 38.84 -24.56 -29.04
CA GLY A 894 37.64 -24.66 -29.89
C GLY A 894 37.44 -23.55 -30.94
N GLU A 895 38.39 -22.65 -31.16
CA GLU A 895 38.31 -21.62 -32.23
C GLU A 895 39.43 -21.77 -33.27
N HIS A 896 39.43 -22.92 -33.95
CA HIS A 896 39.92 -23.00 -35.33
C HIS A 896 38.98 -23.92 -36.11
N THR A 897 37.81 -23.41 -36.49
CA THR A 897 37.02 -23.68 -37.73
C THR A 897 35.54 -23.34 -37.49
N ALA A 898 35.11 -22.16 -37.97
CA ALA A 898 33.84 -21.85 -38.63
C ALA A 898 33.63 -20.33 -38.69
#